data_AF-A0A975F2S2-F1
#
_entry.id   AF-A0A975F2S2-F1
#
_cell.length_a   1.000
_cell.length_b   1.000
_cell.length_c   1.000
_cell.angle_alpha   90.00
_cell.angle_beta   90.00
_cell.angle_gamma   90.00
#
_symmetry.space_group_name_H-M   'P 1'
#
loop_
_entity.id
_entity.type
_entity.pdbx_description
1 polymer ?
#
loop_
_entity_poly.entity_id
_entity_poly.type
_entity_poly.pdbx_seq_one_letter_code
_entity_poly.pdbx_strand_id
1 'polypeptide(L)'
;MTDYFKPEKSIEKISNGDILKTLSAVSSRYMNVNPEEPFTVRPFSLYDISRNPDYRYTADCSKLFPDAEDGSYVYFCGRYFARSSGAIKFLFIPFGPVKIYMNNKAVYGTTFEDERYENKSITIDIPVRAGYNSLCVRCTKTRAGFGAEFGTWLGKLDYYFLHEREGLRDIEGFDYTYPQKNALKKLPAKTSLFVPFASWDEKQQRSGVLNRIFGRLLHDPVNKTFVARTVFVSPKTDSGSQKYAFLIDVSPSLQAEVYVDGVKLCDVGPDKAELGGVKAREDESYKAKSERNAECEKKTGVELRGALRVKKEISCGDGIHNIFLIFKVLSLKHEADFSVTVKNSKGHRVRLLNPLITQRPERFPWMFAGPFKKTSPAQLLDGNFDRNALVGADGEKTYWRIDMPGGWLRLYNDAPLFAHWNYPLGVTLYGLTETARHLKSAGLPELSQKISDYVKAHILRSLKTFDYALFDKKQFTGATAVHHLLTSIDSLDDCGSFASTMLEFCTDAQIWDGERTAEAHGGCASENSESVEDLYRRIAEYVGDYIIKKQSRLPDGTFFRKRMMHGFHNGTMWADDLYMSVPFLCRYSVLKNDEKILTDAAMQFLGFKKFLFMPENSLMAHVYDFGRKMNTGVPWGRGNGWTIFSLSEILRFLPDLHPLKKELTAFFRELAAGILKRQNDDGMWRQVLNMPESYRETSCTAMFICAYSRGIRNGWLTENVEEYKKSCVKAWRAIERFSIDAEGNVYGVCRGSEFAFTPRYYAEHLLPRLNDTHGIGIVLLAGVEMERLFKYCGR
;
A
#
# COMPACT_ATOMS: atom_id res chain seq x y z
N MET A 1 -6.34 -31.31 23.83
CA MET A 1 -5.98 -29.96 23.33
C MET A 1 -6.25 -28.95 24.42
N THR A 2 -5.32 -28.03 24.66
CA THR A 2 -5.51 -26.90 25.57
C THR A 2 -6.32 -25.80 24.87
N ASP A 3 -7.24 -25.17 25.58
CA ASP A 3 -8.00 -24.03 25.07
C ASP A 3 -7.06 -22.83 24.80
N TYR A 4 -7.42 -21.98 23.83
CA TYR A 4 -6.61 -20.82 23.44
C TYR A 4 -6.51 -19.75 24.54
N PHE A 5 -7.53 -19.70 25.40
CA PHE A 5 -7.63 -18.83 26.56
C PHE A 5 -8.45 -19.55 27.64
N LYS A 6 -8.42 -19.04 28.87
CA LYS A 6 -9.17 -19.63 29.98
C LYS A 6 -10.69 -19.44 29.78
N PRO A 7 -11.55 -20.43 30.10
CA PRO A 7 -12.99 -20.37 29.82
C PRO A 7 -13.72 -19.12 30.35
N GLU A 8 -13.28 -18.55 31.47
CA GLU A 8 -13.83 -17.30 32.03
C GLU A 8 -13.60 -16.07 31.15
N LYS A 9 -12.64 -16.13 30.22
CA LYS A 9 -12.36 -15.08 29.24
C LYS A 9 -13.14 -15.26 27.94
N SER A 10 -13.95 -16.31 27.80
CA SER A 10 -14.74 -16.50 26.58
C SER A 10 -15.78 -15.40 26.40
N ILE A 11 -15.98 -14.96 25.16
CA ILE A 11 -17.06 -14.02 24.85
C ILE A 11 -18.45 -14.62 25.15
N GLU A 12 -18.63 -15.94 25.05
CA GLU A 12 -19.89 -16.63 25.38
C GLU A 12 -20.38 -16.28 26.80
N LYS A 13 -19.45 -16.14 27.76
CA LYS A 13 -19.77 -15.82 29.16
C LYS A 13 -20.27 -14.40 29.35
N ILE A 14 -19.88 -13.47 28.46
CA ILE A 14 -20.21 -12.05 28.56
C ILE A 14 -21.38 -11.70 27.64
N SER A 15 -21.43 -12.30 26.44
CA SER A 15 -22.52 -12.14 25.49
C SER A 15 -23.78 -12.87 25.96
N ASN A 16 -23.63 -13.94 26.77
CA ASN A 16 -24.70 -14.89 27.08
C ASN A 16 -25.29 -15.52 25.80
N GLY A 17 -24.44 -15.75 24.79
CA GLY A 17 -24.81 -16.27 23.47
C GLY A 17 -25.48 -15.24 22.54
N ASP A 18 -25.48 -13.96 22.90
CA ASP A 18 -25.96 -12.87 22.06
C ASP A 18 -24.96 -12.58 20.93
N ILE A 19 -25.35 -12.94 19.71
CA ILE A 19 -24.51 -12.79 18.52
C ILE A 19 -24.20 -11.32 18.23
N LEU A 20 -25.15 -10.40 18.48
CA LEU A 20 -24.94 -8.97 18.21
C LEU A 20 -23.84 -8.39 19.09
N LYS A 21 -23.75 -8.83 20.36
CA LYS A 21 -22.64 -8.45 21.24
C LYS A 21 -21.30 -8.99 20.75
N THR A 22 -21.27 -10.24 20.28
CA THR A 22 -20.08 -10.84 19.69
C THR A 22 -19.61 -10.10 18.44
N LEU A 23 -20.53 -9.80 17.52
CA LEU A 23 -20.25 -9.00 16.31
C LEU A 23 -19.74 -7.60 16.66
N SER A 24 -20.34 -6.95 17.66
CA SER A 24 -19.95 -5.61 18.12
C SER A 24 -18.55 -5.58 18.71
N ALA A 25 -18.21 -6.58 19.55
CA ALA A 25 -16.89 -6.70 20.16
C ALA A 25 -15.79 -6.93 19.11
N VAL A 26 -15.95 -7.90 18.21
CA VAL A 26 -14.94 -8.25 17.20
C VAL A 26 -14.72 -7.09 16.21
N SER A 27 -15.80 -6.49 15.70
CA SER A 27 -15.70 -5.36 14.75
C SER A 27 -15.04 -4.14 15.39
N SER A 28 -15.46 -3.77 16.60
CA SER A 28 -14.89 -2.64 17.35
C SER A 28 -13.43 -2.88 17.71
N ARG A 29 -13.07 -4.09 18.14
CA ARG A 29 -11.70 -4.49 18.45
C ARG A 29 -10.79 -4.40 17.23
N TYR A 30 -11.27 -4.82 16.06
CA TYR A 30 -10.52 -4.73 14.80
C TYR A 30 -10.27 -3.29 14.39
N MET A 31 -11.31 -2.44 14.37
CA MET A 31 -11.18 -1.02 13.99
C MET A 31 -10.28 -0.24 14.96
N ASN A 32 -10.40 -0.50 16.27
CA ASN A 32 -9.61 0.20 17.28
C ASN A 32 -8.11 -0.07 17.21
N VAL A 33 -7.69 -1.25 16.72
CA VAL A 33 -6.27 -1.59 16.54
C VAL A 33 -5.75 -1.32 15.14
N ASN A 34 -6.64 -1.03 14.20
CA ASN A 34 -6.28 -0.64 12.85
C ASN A 34 -6.96 0.68 12.50
N PRO A 35 -6.68 1.78 13.23
CA PRO A 35 -7.35 3.05 12.99
C PRO A 35 -7.05 3.59 11.58
N GLU A 36 -7.88 4.51 11.11
CA GLU A 36 -7.53 5.31 9.94
C GLU A 36 -6.25 6.10 10.21
N GLU A 37 -5.24 5.89 9.37
CA GLU A 37 -3.97 6.60 9.41
C GLU A 37 -3.67 7.22 8.04
N PRO A 38 -3.17 8.47 7.99
CA PRO A 38 -2.78 9.09 6.74
C PRO A 38 -1.51 8.45 6.19
N PHE A 39 -1.39 8.39 4.86
CA PHE A 39 -0.11 8.07 4.22
C PHE A 39 0.96 9.10 4.61
N THR A 40 2.17 8.59 4.85
CA THR A 40 3.32 9.46 5.09
C THR A 40 3.92 9.88 3.76
N VAL A 41 4.49 11.08 3.72
CA VAL A 41 5.20 11.60 2.55
C VAL A 41 6.62 11.86 2.94
N ARG A 42 7.54 11.24 2.21
CA ARG A 42 8.96 11.26 2.52
C ARG A 42 9.76 11.73 1.32
N PRO A 43 10.91 12.40 1.54
CA PRO A 43 11.90 12.58 0.49
C PRO A 43 12.35 11.23 -0.07
N PHE A 44 12.60 11.17 -1.37
CA PHE A 44 13.04 9.99 -2.09
C PHE A 44 14.04 10.40 -3.18
N SER A 45 15.13 9.64 -3.36
CA SER A 45 16.10 9.87 -4.43
C SER A 45 16.13 8.68 -5.39
N LEU A 46 16.12 8.98 -6.69
CA LEU A 46 16.36 8.01 -7.75
C LEU A 46 17.82 7.53 -7.84
N TYR A 47 18.74 8.17 -7.12
CA TYR A 47 20.17 7.88 -7.20
C TYR A 47 20.72 7.18 -5.95
N ASP A 48 19.84 6.66 -5.10
CA ASP A 48 20.22 5.85 -3.93
C ASP A 48 19.92 4.35 -4.17
N ILE A 49 20.35 3.52 -3.22
CA ILE A 49 20.02 2.09 -3.17
C ILE A 49 18.53 1.97 -2.88
N SER A 50 17.82 1.56 -3.93
CA SER A 50 16.36 1.48 -3.95
C SER A 50 15.93 0.07 -4.33
N ARG A 51 14.65 -0.24 -4.10
CA ARG A 51 14.07 -1.55 -4.39
C ARG A 51 13.89 -1.75 -5.89
N ASN A 52 14.27 -2.90 -6.43
CA ASN A 52 13.96 -3.31 -7.79
C ASN A 52 12.46 -3.61 -7.96
N PRO A 53 11.96 -3.87 -9.19
CA PRO A 53 10.56 -4.24 -9.42
C PRO A 53 10.08 -5.47 -8.64
N ASP A 54 10.99 -6.29 -8.13
CA ASP A 54 10.70 -7.45 -7.29
C ASP A 54 10.67 -7.16 -5.78
N TYR A 55 10.79 -5.88 -5.41
CA TYR A 55 10.76 -5.35 -4.04
C TYR A 55 12.00 -5.68 -3.18
N ARG A 56 13.09 -6.18 -3.78
CA ARG A 56 14.39 -6.38 -3.11
C ARG A 56 15.33 -5.22 -3.42
N TYR A 57 16.26 -4.93 -2.52
CA TYR A 57 17.33 -3.96 -2.75
C TYR A 57 18.52 -4.63 -3.44
N THR A 58 19.20 -3.90 -4.34
CA THR A 58 20.48 -4.33 -4.90
C THR A 58 21.57 -3.35 -4.50
N ALA A 59 22.57 -3.86 -3.79
CA ALA A 59 23.79 -3.15 -3.43
C ALA A 59 24.96 -3.72 -4.24
N ASP A 60 25.02 -3.37 -5.53
CA ASP A 60 26.12 -3.76 -6.43
C ASP A 60 27.35 -2.88 -6.18
N CYS A 61 28.23 -3.37 -5.32
CA CYS A 61 29.42 -2.62 -4.90
C CYS A 61 30.45 -2.50 -6.03
N SER A 62 30.43 -3.42 -7.01
CA SER A 62 31.33 -3.35 -8.16
C SER A 62 30.98 -2.15 -9.05
N LYS A 63 29.68 -1.85 -9.20
CA LYS A 63 29.22 -0.63 -9.88
C LYS A 63 29.45 0.63 -9.07
N LEU A 64 29.23 0.58 -7.75
CA LEU A 64 29.41 1.74 -6.87
C LEU A 64 30.89 2.12 -6.71
N PHE A 65 31.78 1.13 -6.67
CA PHE A 65 33.22 1.29 -6.40
C PHE A 65 34.04 0.43 -7.37
N PRO A 66 34.13 0.81 -8.66
CA PRO A 66 34.85 0.03 -9.67
C PRO A 66 36.34 -0.13 -9.35
N ASP A 67 36.92 0.85 -8.65
CA ASP A 67 38.34 0.88 -8.29
C ASP A 67 38.64 0.24 -6.93
N ALA A 68 37.68 -0.47 -6.32
CA ALA A 68 37.88 -1.12 -5.02
C ALA A 68 38.86 -2.31 -5.11
N GLU A 69 39.90 -2.29 -4.28
CA GLU A 69 40.91 -3.36 -4.18
C GLU A 69 40.28 -4.66 -3.63
N ASP A 70 40.75 -5.81 -4.13
CA ASP A 70 40.39 -7.13 -3.57
C ASP A 70 40.70 -7.20 -2.06
N GLY A 71 39.78 -7.74 -1.28
CA GLY A 71 39.84 -7.77 0.18
C GLY A 71 39.27 -6.52 0.88
N SER A 72 38.85 -5.50 0.13
CA SER A 72 38.18 -4.32 0.70
C SER A 72 36.79 -4.65 1.24
N TYR A 73 36.33 -3.85 2.20
CA TYR A 73 35.02 -4.00 2.85
C TYR A 73 34.13 -2.79 2.59
N VAL A 74 32.86 -3.03 2.28
CA VAL A 74 31.81 -2.00 2.27
C VAL A 74 30.68 -2.45 3.20
N TYR A 75 30.14 -1.49 3.94
CA TYR A 75 29.03 -1.67 4.87
C TYR A 75 27.83 -0.86 4.39
N PHE A 76 26.67 -1.50 4.27
CA PHE A 76 25.36 -0.89 4.02
C PHE A 76 24.52 -0.99 5.28
N CYS A 77 24.18 0.13 5.91
CA CYS A 77 23.37 0.14 7.12
C CYS A 77 22.07 0.92 6.91
N GLY A 78 20.96 0.38 7.40
CA GLY A 78 19.63 0.99 7.32
C GLY A 78 18.76 0.54 8.49
N ARG A 79 17.64 1.23 8.70
CA ARG A 79 16.69 0.95 9.78
C ARG A 79 15.37 0.42 9.24
N TYR A 80 14.82 -0.56 9.94
CA TYR A 80 13.53 -1.16 9.68
C TYR A 80 12.63 -1.03 10.91
N PHE A 81 11.38 -0.62 10.72
CA PHE A 81 10.41 -0.55 11.81
C PHE A 81 9.61 -1.86 11.90
N ALA A 82 9.80 -2.60 12.98
CA ALA A 82 9.01 -3.80 13.26
C ALA A 82 7.93 -3.47 14.29
N ARG A 83 6.67 -3.84 14.04
CA ARG A 83 5.57 -3.53 14.97
C ARG A 83 5.59 -4.36 16.25
N SER A 84 6.15 -5.57 16.15
CA SER A 84 6.21 -6.55 17.23
C SER A 84 7.56 -7.25 17.20
N SER A 85 8.01 -7.72 18.36
CA SER A 85 9.17 -8.60 18.43
C SER A 85 8.87 -9.95 17.76
N GLY A 86 9.88 -10.56 17.14
CA GLY A 86 9.75 -11.83 16.43
C GLY A 86 10.90 -12.03 15.46
N ALA A 87 10.63 -12.60 14.30
CA ALA A 87 11.58 -12.70 13.20
C ALA A 87 10.93 -12.31 11.88
N ILE A 88 11.71 -11.70 10.98
CA ILE A 88 11.33 -11.49 9.58
C ILE A 88 12.06 -12.52 8.72
N LYS A 89 11.35 -13.15 7.78
CA LYS A 89 11.98 -13.97 6.74
C LYS A 89 12.66 -13.04 5.75
N PHE A 90 13.94 -13.21 5.55
CA PHE A 90 14.77 -12.33 4.75
C PHE A 90 15.51 -13.15 3.71
N LEU A 91 15.39 -12.76 2.44
CA LEU A 91 16.12 -13.39 1.35
C LEU A 91 17.29 -12.52 0.94
N PHE A 92 18.43 -13.13 0.70
CA PHE A 92 19.58 -12.45 0.11
C PHE A 92 20.28 -13.31 -0.94
N ILE A 93 20.93 -12.65 -1.90
CA ILE A 93 21.75 -13.23 -2.96
C ILE A 93 23.13 -12.56 -2.86
N PRO A 94 24.16 -13.25 -2.37
CA PRO A 94 25.49 -12.67 -2.24
C PRO A 94 26.21 -12.62 -3.59
N PHE A 95 26.82 -11.49 -3.94
CA PHE A 95 27.76 -11.40 -5.08
C PHE A 95 29.19 -11.77 -4.66
N GLY A 96 29.42 -11.99 -3.37
CA GLY A 96 30.70 -12.34 -2.74
C GLY A 96 30.49 -12.52 -1.24
N PRO A 97 31.56 -12.60 -0.42
CA PRO A 97 31.41 -12.84 1.01
C PRO A 97 30.63 -11.73 1.74
N VAL A 98 29.57 -12.11 2.44
CA VAL A 98 28.64 -11.21 3.14
C VAL A 98 28.50 -11.59 4.62
N LYS A 99 28.45 -10.59 5.51
CA LYS A 99 27.97 -10.75 6.89
C LYS A 99 26.81 -9.81 7.18
N ILE A 100 25.76 -10.33 7.81
CA ILE A 100 24.56 -9.58 8.17
C ILE A 100 24.53 -9.38 9.68
N TYR A 101 24.29 -8.14 10.08
CA TYR A 101 24.15 -7.72 11.45
C TYR A 101 22.76 -7.13 11.67
N MET A 102 22.09 -7.56 12.74
CA MET A 102 20.83 -6.98 13.19
C MET A 102 21.01 -6.47 14.63
N ASN A 103 20.71 -5.19 14.85
CA ASN A 103 20.88 -4.51 16.13
C ASN A 103 22.29 -4.72 16.73
N ASN A 104 23.32 -4.54 15.90
CA ASN A 104 24.74 -4.73 16.22
C ASN A 104 25.17 -6.18 16.57
N LYS A 105 24.30 -7.18 16.37
CA LYS A 105 24.64 -8.59 16.54
C LYS A 105 24.75 -9.27 15.18
N ALA A 106 25.80 -10.04 14.95
CA ALA A 106 25.91 -10.87 13.75
C ALA A 106 24.81 -11.93 13.79
N VAL A 107 23.98 -11.97 12.75
CA VAL A 107 22.88 -12.94 12.61
C VAL A 107 23.13 -13.93 11.49
N TYR A 108 23.99 -13.59 10.53
CA TYR A 108 24.36 -14.47 9.43
C TYR A 108 25.74 -14.12 8.85
N GLY A 109 26.41 -15.13 8.27
CA GLY A 109 27.58 -14.96 7.42
C GLY A 109 27.61 -16.04 6.34
N THR A 110 27.97 -15.67 5.12
CA THR A 110 28.05 -16.61 4.01
C THR A 110 29.11 -17.67 4.22
N THR A 111 28.83 -18.87 3.72
CA THR A 111 29.77 -19.97 3.60
C THR A 111 30.28 -20.10 2.16
N PHE A 112 31.29 -20.93 1.93
CA PHE A 112 31.76 -21.23 0.57
C PHE A 112 30.63 -21.79 -0.33
N GLU A 113 29.71 -22.57 0.23
CA GLU A 113 28.57 -23.12 -0.53
C GLU A 113 27.55 -22.04 -0.92
N ASP A 114 27.45 -20.98 -0.14
CA ASP A 114 26.58 -19.84 -0.40
C ASP A 114 27.09 -18.98 -1.55
N GLU A 115 28.42 -18.90 -1.66
CA GLU A 115 29.14 -18.06 -2.63
C GLU A 115 29.40 -18.77 -3.96
N ARG A 116 29.10 -20.09 -4.05
CA ARG A 116 29.46 -20.92 -5.20
C ARG A 116 28.71 -20.55 -6.49
N TYR A 117 27.47 -20.09 -6.38
CA TYR A 117 26.62 -19.79 -7.55
C TYR A 117 26.10 -18.36 -7.46
N GLU A 118 26.34 -17.59 -8.52
CA GLU A 118 26.06 -16.15 -8.63
C GLU A 118 24.60 -15.76 -8.29
N ASN A 119 23.64 -16.68 -8.47
CA ASN A 119 22.21 -16.44 -8.26
C ASN A 119 21.60 -17.31 -7.15
N LYS A 120 22.41 -17.89 -6.26
CA LYS A 120 21.88 -18.69 -5.16
C LYS A 120 21.16 -17.78 -4.17
N SER A 121 19.84 -17.94 -4.07
CA SER A 121 19.05 -17.27 -3.04
C SER A 121 19.13 -18.03 -1.72
N ILE A 122 19.28 -17.29 -0.63
CA ILE A 122 19.38 -17.81 0.72
C ILE A 122 18.32 -17.11 1.56
N THR A 123 17.47 -17.89 2.23
CA THR A 123 16.42 -17.37 3.11
C THR A 123 16.79 -17.64 4.56
N ILE A 124 16.76 -16.60 5.39
CA ILE A 124 17.07 -16.67 6.81
C ILE A 124 15.99 -15.97 7.64
N ASP A 125 15.77 -16.43 8.86
CA ASP A 125 14.90 -15.74 9.82
C ASP A 125 15.75 -14.75 10.63
N ILE A 126 15.52 -13.44 10.45
CA ILE A 126 16.25 -12.39 11.17
C ILE A 126 15.44 -11.93 12.37
N PRO A 127 15.97 -12.03 13.61
CA PRO A 127 15.25 -11.59 14.80
C PRO A 127 15.10 -10.07 14.84
N VAL A 128 13.90 -9.59 15.13
CA VAL A 128 13.56 -8.17 15.29
C VAL A 128 12.89 -7.93 16.64
N ARG A 129 13.09 -6.74 17.19
CA ARG A 129 12.32 -6.24 18.35
C ARG A 129 11.26 -5.25 17.89
N ALA A 130 10.20 -5.08 18.65
CA ALA A 130 9.26 -3.99 18.42
C ALA A 130 9.99 -2.62 18.37
N GLY A 131 9.58 -1.76 17.44
CA GLY A 131 10.22 -0.48 17.13
C GLY A 131 11.26 -0.56 16.02
N TYR A 132 12.18 0.41 16.01
CA TYR A 132 13.24 0.48 15.01
C TYR A 132 14.37 -0.52 15.29
N ASN A 133 14.77 -1.21 14.23
CA ASN A 133 15.84 -2.19 14.18
C ASN A 133 16.90 -1.75 13.18
N SER A 134 18.17 -1.94 13.52
CA SER A 134 19.29 -1.57 12.65
C SER A 134 19.81 -2.78 11.90
N LEU A 135 19.66 -2.79 10.57
CA LEU A 135 20.28 -3.78 9.69
C LEU A 135 21.59 -3.20 9.19
N CYS A 136 22.68 -3.97 9.26
CA CYS A 136 23.88 -3.64 8.51
C CYS A 136 24.44 -4.87 7.78
N VAL A 137 24.70 -4.71 6.48
CA VAL A 137 25.23 -5.74 5.59
C VAL A 137 26.68 -5.36 5.25
N ARG A 138 27.61 -6.24 5.58
CA ARG A 138 29.03 -6.07 5.26
C ARG A 138 29.39 -6.96 4.08
N CYS A 139 29.76 -6.36 2.97
CA CYS A 139 30.23 -7.02 1.76
C CYS A 139 31.76 -6.98 1.69
N THR A 140 32.36 -8.05 1.17
CA THR A 140 33.82 -8.14 0.96
C THR A 140 34.11 -8.25 -0.54
N LYS A 141 35.00 -7.42 -1.07
CA LYS A 141 35.41 -7.46 -2.47
C LYS A 141 36.25 -8.71 -2.72
N THR A 142 35.85 -9.52 -3.69
CA THR A 142 36.65 -10.62 -4.23
C THR A 142 36.67 -10.55 -5.74
N ARG A 143 37.47 -11.39 -6.39
CA ARG A 143 37.44 -11.54 -7.85
C ARG A 143 36.11 -12.06 -8.39
N ALA A 144 35.38 -12.84 -7.60
CA ALA A 144 34.10 -13.42 -7.99
C ALA A 144 32.97 -12.37 -7.98
N GLY A 145 33.05 -11.37 -7.08
CA GLY A 145 32.13 -10.25 -7.07
C GLY A 145 32.16 -9.47 -5.76
N PHE A 146 31.24 -8.50 -5.67
CA PHE A 146 31.18 -7.54 -4.56
C PHE A 146 29.79 -6.94 -4.44
N GLY A 147 29.13 -7.21 -3.31
CA GLY A 147 27.78 -6.72 -3.05
C GLY A 147 26.79 -7.84 -2.74
N ALA A 148 25.51 -7.48 -2.77
CA ALA A 148 24.41 -8.41 -2.60
C ALA A 148 23.09 -7.82 -3.09
N GLU A 149 22.14 -8.70 -3.42
CA GLU A 149 20.72 -8.38 -3.39
C GLU A 149 20.10 -8.87 -2.09
N PHE A 150 19.17 -8.13 -1.51
CA PHE A 150 18.56 -8.51 -0.24
C PHE A 150 17.22 -7.83 0.00
N GLY A 151 16.36 -8.46 0.80
CA GLY A 151 15.08 -7.88 1.18
C GLY A 151 14.04 -8.94 1.48
N THR A 152 12.84 -8.74 0.94
CA THR A 152 11.75 -9.70 1.11
C THR A 152 12.06 -11.06 0.49
N TRP A 153 11.65 -12.12 1.19
CA TRP A 153 11.69 -13.50 0.70
C TRP A 153 10.51 -13.83 -0.22
N LEU A 154 9.41 -13.12 -0.05
CA LEU A 154 8.22 -13.18 -0.86
C LEU A 154 8.15 -11.82 -1.57
N GLY A 155 8.72 -11.74 -2.76
CA GLY A 155 8.61 -10.56 -3.64
C GLY A 155 7.22 -9.92 -3.56
N LYS A 156 7.19 -8.59 -3.50
CA LYS A 156 6.03 -7.75 -3.16
C LYS A 156 5.70 -7.58 -1.67
N LEU A 157 6.17 -8.39 -0.71
CA LEU A 157 6.01 -7.96 0.70
C LEU A 157 6.79 -6.67 0.93
N ASP A 158 6.10 -5.69 1.50
CA ASP A 158 6.64 -4.35 1.66
C ASP A 158 7.62 -4.27 2.84
N TYR A 159 8.87 -4.64 2.58
CA TYR A 159 10.01 -4.38 3.47
C TYR A 159 10.79 -3.20 2.91
N TYR A 160 10.54 -2.01 3.44
CA TYR A 160 11.35 -0.85 3.11
C TYR A 160 12.27 -0.46 4.29
N PHE A 161 13.47 -0.01 3.95
CA PHE A 161 14.48 0.45 4.90
C PHE A 161 14.69 1.94 4.75
N LEU A 162 14.96 2.60 5.86
CA LEU A 162 15.29 4.03 5.91
C LEU A 162 16.77 4.19 6.28
N HIS A 163 17.35 5.35 6.01
CA HIS A 163 18.72 5.63 6.49
C HIS A 163 18.80 5.65 8.02
N GLU A 164 19.99 5.35 8.57
CA GLU A 164 20.27 5.41 10.01
C GLU A 164 20.80 6.78 10.45
N ARG A 165 21.54 7.46 9.55
CA ARG A 165 22.19 8.75 9.82
C ARG A 165 21.17 9.83 10.17
N GLU A 166 21.53 10.62 11.18
CA GLU A 166 20.70 11.73 11.63
C GLU A 166 20.46 12.73 10.50
N GLY A 167 19.20 13.15 10.34
CA GLY A 167 18.77 14.03 9.25
C GLY A 167 18.37 13.32 7.96
N LEU A 168 18.60 12.01 7.83
CA LEU A 168 18.17 11.17 6.68
C LEU A 168 17.15 10.09 7.07
N ARG A 169 16.80 9.97 8.35
CA ARG A 169 16.00 8.87 8.91
C ARG A 169 14.58 8.74 8.37
N ASP A 170 14.11 9.73 7.63
CA ASP A 170 12.82 9.73 6.95
C ASP A 170 12.91 9.34 5.48
N ILE A 171 14.12 9.24 4.91
CA ILE A 171 14.38 8.88 3.51
C ILE A 171 14.55 7.37 3.37
N GLU A 172 13.91 6.77 2.36
CA GLU A 172 14.14 5.36 1.99
C GLU A 172 15.53 5.18 1.38
N GLY A 173 16.29 4.20 1.87
CA GLY A 173 17.62 3.91 1.37
C GLY A 173 18.56 3.32 2.44
N PHE A 174 19.84 3.28 2.12
CA PHE A 174 20.90 2.74 2.98
C PHE A 174 22.07 3.72 3.08
N ASP A 175 22.64 3.84 4.28
CA ASP A 175 23.93 4.50 4.45
C ASP A 175 25.05 3.53 4.11
N TYR A 176 25.95 3.92 3.21
CA TYR A 176 27.08 3.06 2.83
C TYR A 176 28.43 3.74 2.93
N THR A 177 29.44 2.95 3.28
CA THR A 177 30.83 3.40 3.49
C THR A 177 31.63 3.42 2.20
N TYR A 178 32.67 4.27 2.15
CA TYR A 178 33.74 4.05 1.16
C TYR A 178 34.41 2.69 1.40
N PRO A 179 35.06 2.07 0.39
CA PRO A 179 35.82 0.84 0.58
C PRO A 179 36.85 0.97 1.70
N GLN A 180 36.75 0.10 2.70
CA GLN A 180 37.66 0.06 3.84
C GLN A 180 38.72 -1.03 3.60
N LYS A 181 40.00 -0.69 3.78
CA LYS A 181 41.11 -1.67 3.64
C LYS A 181 41.07 -2.79 4.68
N ASN A 182 40.56 -2.49 5.87
CA ASN A 182 40.44 -3.45 6.97
C ASN A 182 38.99 -3.51 7.47
N ALA A 183 38.56 -4.69 7.91
CA ALA A 183 37.27 -4.84 8.56
C ALA A 183 37.21 -3.96 9.82
N LEU A 184 36.14 -3.18 9.95
CA LEU A 184 35.95 -2.30 11.09
C LEU A 184 35.74 -3.11 12.37
N LYS A 185 36.44 -2.73 13.45
CA LYS A 185 36.32 -3.37 14.78
C LYS A 185 34.92 -3.25 15.39
N LYS A 186 34.20 -2.18 15.03
CA LYS A 186 32.80 -1.91 15.39
C LYS A 186 32.07 -1.49 14.12
N LEU A 187 30.76 -1.73 14.07
CA LEU A 187 29.94 -1.24 12.95
C LEU A 187 30.07 0.28 12.80
N PRO A 188 30.01 0.81 11.57
CA PRO A 188 30.31 2.20 11.30
C PRO A 188 29.27 3.11 11.98
N ALA A 189 29.76 4.03 12.81
CA ALA A 189 28.97 5.07 13.47
C ALA A 189 29.47 6.49 13.17
N LYS A 190 30.68 6.62 12.61
CA LYS A 190 31.27 7.92 12.23
C LYS A 190 30.78 8.33 10.86
N THR A 191 30.18 9.51 10.75
CA THR A 191 29.67 10.08 9.49
C THR A 191 30.73 10.19 8.40
N SER A 192 32.00 10.42 8.76
CA SER A 192 33.12 10.55 7.82
C SER A 192 33.49 9.26 7.07
N LEU A 193 33.04 8.10 7.53
CA LEU A 193 33.26 6.83 6.82
C LEU A 193 32.24 6.61 5.70
N PHE A 194 31.08 7.26 5.81
CA PHE A 194 29.98 7.10 4.88
C PHE A 194 30.16 8.00 3.66
N VAL A 195 29.77 7.48 2.51
CA VAL A 195 29.59 8.30 1.31
C VAL A 195 28.56 9.39 1.63
N PRO A 196 28.84 10.67 1.29
CA PRO A 196 27.86 11.73 1.43
C PRO A 196 26.58 11.36 0.69
N PHE A 197 25.44 11.58 1.33
CA PHE A 197 24.16 11.40 0.66
C PHE A 197 24.05 12.39 -0.51
N ALA A 198 23.36 12.00 -1.59
CA ALA A 198 23.31 12.74 -2.84
C ALA A 198 23.06 14.25 -2.63
N SER A 199 24.03 15.06 -3.05
CA SER A 199 23.99 16.52 -3.03
C SER A 199 24.39 17.06 -4.40
N TRP A 200 23.86 18.23 -4.75
CA TRP A 200 24.32 18.95 -5.94
C TRP A 200 25.81 19.27 -5.82
N ASP A 201 26.59 19.04 -6.87
CA ASP A 201 27.99 19.43 -6.92
C ASP A 201 28.15 20.97 -6.99
N GLU A 202 29.36 21.48 -6.78
CA GLU A 202 29.62 22.94 -6.78
C GLU A 202 29.21 23.63 -8.08
N LYS A 203 29.29 22.94 -9.23
CA LYS A 203 28.90 23.49 -10.54
C LYS A 203 27.38 23.55 -10.64
N GLN A 204 26.69 22.50 -10.21
CA GLN A 204 25.23 22.40 -10.21
C GLN A 204 24.60 23.36 -9.21
N GLN A 205 25.20 23.56 -8.04
CA GLN A 205 24.74 24.53 -7.04
C GLN A 205 24.76 25.97 -7.58
N ARG A 206 25.63 26.27 -8.55
CA ARG A 206 25.65 27.59 -9.20
C ARG A 206 24.47 27.79 -10.14
N SER A 207 23.82 26.73 -10.62
CA SER A 207 22.67 26.84 -11.52
C SER A 207 21.37 27.07 -10.79
N GLY A 208 20.43 27.78 -11.42
CA GLY A 208 19.10 28.03 -10.87
C GLY A 208 18.32 26.75 -10.55
N VAL A 209 17.42 26.83 -9.56
CA VAL A 209 16.74 25.65 -8.99
C VAL A 209 15.93 24.85 -10.02
N LEU A 210 15.27 25.53 -10.97
CA LEU A 210 14.51 24.84 -12.02
C LEU A 210 15.43 24.05 -12.95
N ASN A 211 16.62 24.59 -13.25
CA ASN A 211 17.60 23.89 -14.06
C ASN A 211 18.20 22.69 -13.31
N ARG A 212 18.45 22.81 -12.00
CA ARG A 212 18.90 21.66 -11.19
C ARG A 212 17.89 20.53 -11.20
N ILE A 213 16.62 20.83 -10.89
CA ILE A 213 15.58 19.83 -10.74
C ILE A 213 15.17 19.25 -12.10
N PHE A 214 14.96 20.10 -13.11
CA PHE A 214 14.35 19.71 -14.39
C PHE A 214 15.32 19.71 -15.57
N GLY A 215 16.53 20.25 -15.50
CA GLY A 215 17.38 20.55 -16.67
C GLY A 215 17.59 19.40 -17.66
N ARG A 216 17.74 18.15 -17.20
CA ARG A 216 17.86 16.97 -18.08
C ARG A 216 16.56 16.58 -18.80
N LEU A 217 15.41 17.08 -18.36
CA LEU A 217 14.06 16.78 -18.87
C LEU A 217 13.52 17.87 -19.81
N LEU A 218 14.29 18.95 -20.06
CA LEU A 218 13.83 20.12 -20.80
C LEU A 218 14.43 20.14 -22.21
N HIS A 219 13.72 19.54 -23.18
CA HIS A 219 14.07 19.70 -24.60
C HIS A 219 13.68 21.09 -25.16
N ASP A 220 12.58 21.64 -24.66
CA ASP A 220 12.15 23.04 -24.89
C ASP A 220 11.28 23.49 -23.70
N PRO A 221 11.82 24.26 -22.74
CA PRO A 221 11.07 24.77 -21.60
C PRO A 221 10.30 26.05 -21.90
N VAL A 222 10.52 26.71 -23.05
CA VAL A 222 9.90 28.01 -23.33
C VAL A 222 8.39 27.85 -23.39
N ASN A 223 7.67 28.81 -22.81
CA ASN A 223 6.21 28.79 -22.61
C ASN A 223 5.66 27.67 -21.71
N LYS A 224 6.51 26.85 -21.09
CA LYS A 224 6.05 25.88 -20.10
C LYS A 224 5.89 26.49 -18.73
N THR A 225 4.99 25.90 -17.96
CA THR A 225 4.64 26.36 -16.62
C THR A 225 5.16 25.39 -15.55
N PHE A 226 5.64 25.95 -14.44
CA PHE A 226 6.08 25.22 -13.26
C PHE A 226 5.39 25.76 -12.01
N VAL A 227 5.31 24.94 -10.99
CA VAL A 227 4.72 25.30 -9.71
C VAL A 227 5.74 25.07 -8.61
N ALA A 228 5.86 26.01 -7.68
CA ALA A 228 6.53 25.80 -6.42
C ALA A 228 5.59 26.11 -5.26
N ARG A 229 5.69 25.33 -4.17
CA ARG A 229 4.93 25.56 -2.95
C ARG A 229 5.81 25.39 -1.71
N THR A 230 5.55 26.22 -0.71
CA THR A 230 6.10 26.14 0.65
C THR A 230 5.04 26.64 1.64
N VAL A 231 5.26 26.47 2.94
CA VAL A 231 4.50 27.17 3.98
C VAL A 231 5.42 27.98 4.90
N PHE A 232 4.83 28.91 5.65
CA PHE A 232 5.43 29.48 6.86
C PHE A 232 4.41 29.46 7.99
N VAL A 233 4.90 29.55 9.24
CA VAL A 233 4.05 29.54 10.43
C VAL A 233 4.05 30.93 11.05
N SER A 234 2.86 31.50 11.17
CA SER A 234 2.58 32.70 11.96
C SER A 234 2.30 32.28 13.41
N PRO A 235 3.09 32.73 14.40
CA PRO A 235 2.87 32.36 15.80
C PRO A 235 1.59 32.99 16.32
N LYS A 236 0.99 32.40 17.36
CA LYS A 236 -0.18 32.99 18.02
C LYS A 236 0.15 34.34 18.64
N THR A 237 -0.67 35.36 18.40
CA THR A 237 -0.52 36.70 19.00
C THR A 237 -1.82 37.23 19.61
N ASP A 238 -1.72 38.12 20.59
CA ASP A 238 -2.89 38.73 21.24
C ASP A 238 -3.74 39.58 20.27
N SER A 239 -3.13 40.07 19.19
CA SER A 239 -3.78 40.85 18.12
C SER A 239 -4.51 39.99 17.08
N GLY A 240 -4.35 38.66 17.11
CA GLY A 240 -4.91 37.70 16.14
C GLY A 240 -4.39 37.86 14.70
N SER A 241 -3.45 38.78 14.45
CA SER A 241 -2.80 38.98 13.15
C SER A 241 -1.46 39.69 13.29
N GLN A 242 -0.53 39.40 12.36
CA GLN A 242 0.79 39.99 12.29
C GLN A 242 1.15 40.39 10.85
N LYS A 243 1.90 41.50 10.71
CA LYS A 243 2.43 41.97 9.42
C LYS A 243 3.69 41.21 9.01
N TYR A 244 3.75 40.84 7.74
CA TYR A 244 4.87 40.16 7.11
C TYR A 244 5.31 40.88 5.83
N ALA A 245 6.62 41.01 5.63
CA ALA A 245 7.23 41.54 4.42
C ALA A 245 7.79 40.40 3.57
N PHE A 246 7.31 40.30 2.33
CA PHE A 246 7.74 39.36 1.31
C PHE A 246 8.73 40.07 0.38
N LEU A 247 9.95 39.55 0.31
CA LEU A 247 10.98 39.96 -0.64
C LEU A 247 11.08 38.85 -1.68
N ILE A 248 10.70 39.15 -2.91
CA ILE A 248 10.59 38.18 -4.01
C ILE A 248 11.57 38.60 -5.10
N ASP A 249 12.50 37.71 -5.43
CA ASP A 249 13.49 37.87 -6.50
C ASP A 249 13.23 36.84 -7.59
N VAL A 250 13.13 37.28 -8.85
CA VAL A 250 12.89 36.40 -10.00
C VAL A 250 13.82 36.77 -11.14
N SER A 251 14.44 35.77 -11.78
CA SER A 251 15.29 35.97 -12.96
C SER A 251 14.50 36.50 -14.18
N PRO A 252 15.07 37.32 -15.07
CA PRO A 252 14.42 37.80 -16.30
C PRO A 252 13.93 36.71 -17.25
N SER A 253 14.43 35.48 -17.10
CA SER A 253 13.98 34.31 -17.85
C SER A 253 12.59 33.79 -17.44
N LEU A 254 12.04 34.30 -16.33
CA LEU A 254 10.80 33.82 -15.73
C LEU A 254 9.78 34.96 -15.60
N GLN A 255 8.51 34.58 -15.73
CA GLN A 255 7.37 35.32 -15.22
C GLN A 255 6.77 34.52 -14.07
N ALA A 256 6.61 35.13 -12.89
CA ALA A 256 6.10 34.48 -11.70
C ALA A 256 4.81 35.16 -11.21
N GLU A 257 3.81 34.36 -10.90
CA GLU A 257 2.64 34.79 -10.14
C GLU A 257 2.79 34.26 -8.70
N VAL A 258 2.64 35.13 -7.70
CA VAL A 258 2.85 34.79 -6.29
C VAL A 258 1.53 34.87 -5.54
N TYR A 259 1.22 33.81 -4.79
CA TYR A 259 0.00 33.66 -4.03
C TYR A 259 0.29 33.36 -2.56
N VAL A 260 -0.51 33.92 -1.67
CA VAL A 260 -0.54 33.58 -0.25
C VAL A 260 -1.96 33.18 0.14
N ASP A 261 -2.12 31.96 0.66
CA ASP A 261 -3.42 31.38 1.03
C ASP A 261 -4.48 31.47 -0.09
N GLY A 262 -4.07 31.17 -1.32
CA GLY A 262 -4.94 31.21 -2.52
C GLY A 262 -5.17 32.62 -3.07
N VAL A 263 -4.79 33.68 -2.35
CA VAL A 263 -4.94 35.07 -2.81
C VAL A 263 -3.70 35.51 -3.57
N LYS A 264 -3.91 36.05 -4.78
CA LYS A 264 -2.84 36.59 -5.61
C LYS A 264 -2.23 37.84 -4.96
N LEU A 265 -0.94 37.79 -4.67
CA LEU A 265 -0.19 38.88 -4.04
C LEU A 265 0.42 39.84 -5.06
N CYS A 266 1.09 39.31 -6.08
CA CYS A 266 1.72 40.09 -7.15
C CYS A 266 2.13 39.22 -8.35
N ASP A 267 2.34 39.88 -9.49
CA ASP A 267 3.09 39.35 -10.64
C ASP A 267 4.52 39.91 -10.62
N VAL A 268 5.52 39.09 -10.99
CA VAL A 268 6.92 39.50 -11.11
C VAL A 268 7.48 38.96 -12.43
N GLY A 269 7.91 39.84 -13.33
CA GLY A 269 8.50 39.43 -14.62
C GLY A 269 8.75 40.61 -15.55
N PRO A 270 9.44 40.39 -16.70
CA PRO A 270 9.82 41.43 -17.64
C PRO A 270 8.63 42.22 -18.23
N ASP A 271 7.52 41.54 -18.52
CA ASP A 271 6.38 42.10 -19.25
C ASP A 271 5.31 42.75 -18.34
N LYS A 272 5.45 42.64 -17.01
CA LYS A 272 4.39 43.00 -16.04
C LYS A 272 4.88 43.83 -14.85
N ALA A 273 5.96 44.60 -15.01
CA ALA A 273 6.34 45.59 -14.01
C ALA A 273 5.32 46.77 -13.99
N GLU A 274 4.07 46.52 -13.60
CA GLU A 274 3.21 47.58 -13.10
C GLU A 274 3.79 48.07 -11.77
N LEU A 275 4.40 49.25 -11.85
CA LEU A 275 4.79 50.13 -10.74
C LEU A 275 3.55 50.51 -9.91
N GLY A 276 3.01 49.55 -9.16
CA GLY A 276 1.91 49.76 -8.24
C GLY A 276 2.38 50.42 -6.94
N GLY A 277 2.41 51.76 -6.93
CA GLY A 277 2.17 52.59 -5.73
C GLY A 277 3.25 52.65 -4.64
N VAL A 278 4.41 52.02 -4.81
CA VAL A 278 5.61 52.34 -4.04
C VAL A 278 6.57 52.97 -5.02
N LYS A 279 6.94 54.25 -4.80
CA LYS A 279 8.11 54.86 -5.47
C LYS A 279 9.18 53.78 -5.48
N ALA A 280 9.67 53.39 -6.65
CA ALA A 280 11.02 52.90 -6.72
C ALA A 280 11.83 53.94 -5.93
N ARG A 281 12.26 53.61 -4.71
CA ARG A 281 13.52 54.17 -4.30
C ARG A 281 14.46 53.62 -5.35
N GLU A 282 14.74 54.45 -6.34
CA GLU A 282 16.06 54.51 -6.92
C GLU A 282 16.99 54.55 -5.71
N ASP A 283 17.36 53.36 -5.26
CA ASP A 283 18.63 53.20 -4.61
C ASP A 283 19.61 53.59 -5.73
N GLU A 284 20.18 54.79 -5.64
CA GLU A 284 21.11 55.39 -6.62
C GLU A 284 22.29 54.45 -6.95
N SER A 285 22.41 53.33 -6.23
CA SER A 285 23.30 52.21 -6.49
C SER A 285 22.99 51.33 -7.73
N TYR A 286 21.81 51.43 -8.37
CA TYR A 286 21.48 50.59 -9.54
C TYR A 286 21.70 51.24 -10.92
N LYS A 287 21.46 52.56 -11.07
CA LYS A 287 21.74 53.28 -12.33
C LYS A 287 23.24 53.38 -12.63
N ALA A 288 24.07 53.58 -11.60
CA ALA A 288 25.54 53.58 -11.75
C ALA A 288 26.15 52.18 -12.00
N LYS A 289 25.38 51.10 -11.80
CA LYS A 289 25.82 49.72 -12.06
C LYS A 289 25.49 49.26 -13.48
N SER A 290 24.38 49.72 -14.05
CA SER A 290 23.99 49.42 -15.42
C SER A 290 25.04 49.84 -16.46
N GLU A 291 25.68 51.00 -16.27
CA GLU A 291 26.68 51.52 -17.21
C GLU A 291 28.08 50.92 -16.96
N ARG A 292 28.46 50.65 -15.71
CA ARG A 292 29.69 49.91 -15.36
C ARG A 292 29.67 48.43 -15.76
N ASN A 293 28.49 47.80 -15.75
CA ASN A 293 28.30 46.42 -16.16
C ASN A 293 28.53 46.25 -17.66
N ALA A 294 28.07 47.19 -18.49
CA ALA A 294 28.30 47.20 -19.94
C ALA A 294 29.78 47.40 -20.33
N GLU A 295 30.55 48.13 -19.52
CA GLU A 295 31.99 48.35 -19.75
C GLU A 295 32.86 47.17 -19.26
N CYS A 296 32.39 46.42 -18.25
CA CYS A 296 33.05 45.22 -17.73
C CYS A 296 32.76 43.98 -18.61
N GLU A 297 31.52 43.83 -19.11
CA GLU A 297 31.11 42.78 -20.07
C GLU A 297 31.95 42.81 -21.36
N LYS A 298 32.33 44.01 -21.82
CA LYS A 298 33.26 44.23 -22.95
C LYS A 298 34.72 43.87 -22.65
N LYS A 299 35.14 43.81 -21.38
CA LYS A 299 36.54 43.52 -20.97
C LYS A 299 36.75 42.07 -20.51
N THR A 300 35.73 41.34 -20.04
CA THR A 300 35.91 40.03 -19.38
C THR A 300 35.08 38.86 -19.94
N GLY A 301 34.10 39.08 -20.83
CA GLY A 301 33.38 38.00 -21.52
C GLY A 301 32.43 37.13 -20.66
N VAL A 302 31.93 37.65 -19.54
CA VAL A 302 30.94 36.98 -18.66
C VAL A 302 29.75 37.92 -18.42
N GLU A 303 28.53 37.45 -18.73
CA GLU A 303 27.27 38.22 -18.70
C GLU A 303 26.65 38.29 -17.28
N LEU A 304 26.18 39.47 -16.84
CA LEU A 304 25.79 39.72 -15.45
C LEU A 304 24.32 39.35 -15.11
N ARG A 305 24.17 38.62 -14.00
CA ARG A 305 22.90 38.15 -13.37
C ARG A 305 22.06 39.29 -12.78
N GLY A 306 21.22 39.96 -13.57
CA GLY A 306 20.15 40.84 -13.05
C GLY A 306 18.97 40.03 -12.51
N ALA A 307 18.43 40.35 -11.33
CA ALA A 307 17.18 39.78 -10.80
C ALA A 307 16.14 40.88 -10.60
N LEU A 308 14.88 40.61 -10.97
CA LEU A 308 13.75 41.52 -10.73
C LEU A 308 13.26 41.33 -9.29
N ARG A 309 13.29 42.40 -8.49
CA ARG A 309 12.92 42.36 -7.07
C ARG A 309 11.61 43.10 -6.81
N VAL A 310 10.69 42.45 -6.09
CA VAL A 310 9.46 43.06 -5.58
C VAL A 310 9.38 42.88 -4.06
N LYS A 311 8.93 43.94 -3.36
CA LYS A 311 8.58 43.89 -1.94
C LYS A 311 7.07 44.06 -1.78
N LYS A 312 6.43 43.16 -1.04
CA LYS A 312 5.02 43.27 -0.65
C LYS A 312 4.86 43.05 0.85
N GLU A 313 3.90 43.75 1.44
CA GLU A 313 3.57 43.60 2.86
C GLU A 313 2.12 43.14 2.97
N ILE A 314 1.90 42.11 3.79
CA ILE A 314 0.56 41.57 4.07
C ILE A 314 0.38 41.35 5.56
N SER A 315 -0.87 41.36 6.01
CA SER A 315 -1.24 40.92 7.36
C SER A 315 -1.79 39.50 7.27
N CYS A 316 -1.23 38.59 8.07
CA CYS A 316 -1.69 37.20 8.16
C CYS A 316 -2.20 36.94 9.57
N GLY A 317 -3.21 36.07 9.69
CA GLY A 317 -3.68 35.58 10.99
C GLY A 317 -2.67 34.66 11.68
N ASP A 318 -3.10 34.00 12.74
CA ASP A 318 -2.30 32.96 13.40
C ASP A 318 -2.43 31.64 12.63
N GLY A 319 -1.35 30.86 12.54
CA GLY A 319 -1.38 29.51 11.96
C GLY A 319 -0.44 29.31 10.76
N ILE A 320 -0.79 28.35 9.90
CA ILE A 320 0.03 27.94 8.76
C ILE A 320 -0.45 28.67 7.51
N HIS A 321 0.46 29.37 6.84
CA HIS A 321 0.18 30.11 5.62
C HIS A 321 0.89 29.49 4.43
N ASN A 322 0.17 29.28 3.35
CA ASN A 322 0.65 28.68 2.12
C ASN A 322 1.21 29.74 1.19
N ILE A 323 2.41 29.50 0.65
CA ILE A 323 2.98 30.30 -0.41
C ILE A 323 3.05 29.43 -1.66
N PHE A 324 2.44 29.91 -2.74
CA PHE A 324 2.48 29.28 -4.05
C PHE A 324 3.06 30.22 -5.09
N LEU A 325 3.90 29.67 -5.97
CA LEU A 325 4.46 30.38 -7.11
C LEU A 325 4.16 29.60 -8.38
N ILE A 326 3.65 30.32 -9.38
CA ILE A 326 3.44 29.81 -10.72
C ILE A 326 4.44 30.49 -11.63
N PHE A 327 5.35 29.73 -12.22
CA PHE A 327 6.38 30.25 -13.12
C PHE A 327 6.06 29.89 -14.56
N LYS A 328 6.11 30.86 -15.47
CA LYS A 328 6.21 30.65 -16.91
C LYS A 328 7.62 30.98 -17.38
N VAL A 329 8.25 30.06 -18.11
CA VAL A 329 9.57 30.30 -18.70
C VAL A 329 9.42 31.11 -19.98
N LEU A 330 10.00 32.30 -20.03
CA LEU A 330 9.92 33.21 -21.17
C LEU A 330 11.11 33.06 -22.12
N SER A 331 12.30 32.82 -21.58
CA SER A 331 13.52 32.65 -22.39
C SER A 331 14.53 31.77 -21.68
N LEU A 332 15.53 31.30 -22.44
CA LEU A 332 16.70 30.57 -21.92
C LEU A 332 17.98 31.39 -21.95
N LYS A 333 17.89 32.70 -22.22
CA LYS A 333 19.08 33.56 -22.32
C LYS A 333 19.81 33.67 -20.98
N HIS A 334 19.08 33.62 -19.87
CA HIS A 334 19.63 33.62 -18.52
C HIS A 334 19.13 32.43 -17.71
N GLU A 335 19.80 32.09 -16.61
CA GLU A 335 19.37 31.01 -15.73
C GLU A 335 18.00 31.31 -15.08
N ALA A 336 17.10 30.34 -15.14
CA ALA A 336 15.79 30.39 -14.50
C ALA A 336 15.92 30.14 -12.99
N ASP A 337 15.82 31.20 -12.19
CA ASP A 337 15.99 31.15 -10.74
C ASP A 337 15.06 32.11 -9.99
N PHE A 338 14.82 31.82 -8.71
CA PHE A 338 14.02 32.67 -7.84
C PHE A 338 14.43 32.56 -6.37
N SER A 339 14.07 33.57 -5.58
CA SER A 339 14.13 33.49 -4.12
C SER A 339 12.95 34.23 -3.48
N VAL A 340 12.47 33.70 -2.35
CA VAL A 340 11.46 34.37 -1.53
C VAL A 340 11.96 34.40 -0.09
N THR A 341 12.03 35.61 0.47
CA THR A 341 12.34 35.82 1.89
C THR A 341 11.15 36.46 2.57
N VAL A 342 10.63 35.80 3.61
CA VAL A 342 9.57 36.36 4.46
C VAL A 342 10.20 36.91 5.73
N LYS A 343 9.83 38.13 6.11
CA LYS A 343 10.24 38.77 7.37
C LYS A 343 9.03 39.15 8.19
N ASN A 344 9.09 38.96 9.51
CA ASN A 344 8.04 39.42 10.41
C ASN A 344 8.14 40.94 10.68
N SER A 345 7.22 41.48 11.47
CA SER A 345 7.18 42.90 11.84
C SER A 345 8.44 43.42 12.55
N LYS A 346 9.24 42.53 13.16
CA LYS A 346 10.54 42.86 13.78
C LYS A 346 11.71 42.80 12.80
N GLY A 347 11.45 42.51 11.52
CA GLY A 347 12.47 42.35 10.48
C GLY A 347 13.21 41.01 10.50
N HIS A 348 12.85 40.09 11.40
CA HIS A 348 13.46 38.77 11.49
C HIS A 348 12.95 37.86 10.37
N ARG A 349 13.84 37.06 9.80
CA ARG A 349 13.47 36.07 8.77
C ARG A 349 12.59 34.99 9.38
N VAL A 350 11.49 34.69 8.70
CA VAL A 350 10.60 33.57 9.03
C VAL A 350 11.09 32.34 8.28
N ARG A 351 11.08 31.20 8.95
CA ARG A 351 11.49 29.92 8.36
C ARG A 351 10.39 29.41 7.42
N LEU A 352 10.80 29.05 6.22
CA LEU A 352 9.96 28.35 5.25
C LEU A 352 10.06 26.84 5.49
N LEU A 353 8.95 26.13 5.35
CA LEU A 353 8.82 24.70 5.64
C LEU A 353 8.11 23.98 4.50
N ASN A 354 8.51 22.74 4.24
CA ASN A 354 7.78 21.84 3.35
C ASN A 354 6.44 21.44 4.00
N PRO A 355 5.29 21.60 3.31
CA PRO A 355 4.00 21.24 3.89
C PRO A 355 3.73 19.73 3.95
N LEU A 356 4.51 18.90 3.26
CA LEU A 356 4.30 17.45 3.16
C LEU A 356 5.26 16.62 4.00
N ILE A 357 6.49 17.11 4.18
CA ILE A 357 7.51 16.40 4.95
C ILE A 357 7.22 16.57 6.45
N THR A 358 7.20 15.45 7.17
CA THR A 358 6.94 15.47 8.62
C THR A 358 8.21 15.63 9.44
N GLN A 359 9.37 15.18 8.96
CA GLN A 359 10.64 15.25 9.66
C GLN A 359 11.58 16.26 9.01
N ARG A 360 12.06 17.25 9.77
CA ARG A 360 12.93 18.33 9.28
C ARG A 360 12.40 19.00 7.99
N PRO A 361 11.14 19.48 7.97
CA PRO A 361 10.52 20.09 6.79
C PRO A 361 11.29 21.31 6.25
N GLU A 362 12.16 21.91 7.06
CA GLU A 362 13.08 22.98 6.64
C GLU A 362 14.15 22.59 5.61
N ARG A 363 14.43 21.29 5.45
CA ARG A 363 15.58 20.82 4.69
C ARG A 363 15.31 20.97 3.19
N PHE A 364 14.07 20.73 2.81
CA PHE A 364 13.55 20.86 1.46
C PHE A 364 12.31 21.75 1.49
N PRO A 365 12.44 23.04 1.84
CA PRO A 365 11.30 23.89 2.20
C PRO A 365 10.32 24.06 1.02
N TRP A 366 10.84 23.97 -0.20
CA TRP A 366 10.06 24.03 -1.43
C TRP A 366 9.81 22.65 -2.01
N MET A 367 8.61 22.48 -2.56
CA MET A 367 8.30 21.38 -3.47
C MET A 367 7.85 21.91 -4.82
N PHE A 368 8.17 21.17 -5.88
CA PHE A 368 8.08 21.62 -7.27
C PHE A 368 7.31 20.65 -8.15
N ALA A 369 6.53 21.15 -9.10
CA ALA A 369 5.83 20.33 -10.10
C ALA A 369 5.91 20.97 -11.50
N GLY A 370 5.76 20.14 -12.53
CA GLY A 370 5.90 20.50 -13.94
C GLY A 370 7.08 19.81 -14.62
N PRO A 371 7.47 20.26 -15.83
CA PRO A 371 6.84 21.33 -16.60
C PRO A 371 5.49 20.92 -17.21
N PHE A 372 4.56 21.87 -17.33
CA PHE A 372 3.26 21.70 -17.98
C PHE A 372 3.18 22.51 -19.29
N LYS A 373 2.59 21.96 -20.35
CA LYS A 373 2.39 22.60 -21.65
C LYS A 373 1.08 23.38 -21.74
N LYS A 374 -0.02 22.84 -21.21
CA LYS A 374 -1.39 23.41 -21.38
C LYS A 374 -2.13 23.72 -20.08
N THR A 375 -1.63 23.28 -18.93
CA THR A 375 -2.30 23.49 -17.65
C THR A 375 -2.18 24.93 -17.19
N SER A 376 -3.28 25.52 -16.71
CA SER A 376 -3.23 26.70 -15.84
C SER A 376 -3.04 26.22 -14.41
N PRO A 377 -1.90 26.49 -13.76
CA PRO A 377 -1.73 26.10 -12.36
C PRO A 377 -2.65 26.84 -11.39
N ALA A 378 -3.49 27.77 -11.88
CA ALA A 378 -4.62 28.30 -11.13
C ALA A 378 -5.59 27.21 -10.66
N GLN A 379 -5.78 26.12 -11.42
CA GLN A 379 -6.56 24.96 -10.98
C GLN A 379 -5.96 24.23 -9.75
N LEU A 380 -4.68 24.49 -9.43
CA LEU A 380 -4.00 23.97 -8.23
C LEU A 380 -4.10 24.93 -7.03
N LEU A 381 -4.62 26.14 -7.24
CA LEU A 381 -4.74 27.21 -6.24
C LEU A 381 -6.15 27.31 -5.62
N ASP A 382 -7.12 26.57 -6.14
CA ASP A 382 -8.54 26.61 -5.74
C ASP A 382 -8.81 26.01 -4.34
N GLY A 383 -7.84 26.05 -3.41
CA GLY A 383 -8.04 25.78 -1.99
C GLY A 383 -7.97 24.31 -1.55
N ASN A 384 -7.90 23.34 -2.47
CA ASN A 384 -7.92 21.91 -2.16
C ASN A 384 -6.66 21.17 -2.54
N PHE A 385 -5.63 21.35 -1.72
CA PHE A 385 -4.46 20.51 -1.83
C PHE A 385 -4.75 19.10 -1.30
N ASP A 386 -4.96 18.14 -2.20
CA ASP A 386 -4.89 16.72 -1.84
C ASP A 386 -3.46 16.21 -1.97
N ARG A 387 -2.84 15.89 -0.82
CA ARG A 387 -1.49 15.31 -0.79
C ARG A 387 -1.39 13.96 -1.49
N ASN A 388 -2.51 13.26 -1.67
CA ASN A 388 -2.55 11.90 -2.22
C ASN A 388 -2.73 11.90 -3.74
N ALA A 389 -3.04 13.06 -4.33
CA ALA A 389 -3.32 13.19 -5.76
C ALA A 389 -2.07 13.59 -6.56
N LEU A 390 -2.05 13.19 -7.83
CA LEU A 390 -1.10 13.72 -8.79
C LEU A 390 -1.43 15.19 -9.11
N VAL A 391 -0.40 15.94 -9.48
CA VAL A 391 -0.44 17.36 -9.84
C VAL A 391 -0.46 17.50 -11.35
N GLY A 392 -1.38 18.29 -11.90
CA GLY A 392 -1.51 18.56 -13.34
C GLY A 392 -2.82 18.05 -13.93
N ALA A 393 -3.05 18.35 -15.21
CA ALA A 393 -4.28 18.00 -15.95
C ALA A 393 -3.93 17.40 -17.34
N ASP A 394 -4.94 16.87 -18.05
CA ASP A 394 -4.88 16.50 -19.47
C ASP A 394 -3.69 15.61 -19.89
N GLY A 395 -3.38 14.58 -19.10
CA GLY A 395 -2.30 13.63 -19.39
C GLY A 395 -0.89 14.10 -19.01
N GLU A 396 -0.75 15.33 -18.48
CA GLU A 396 0.51 15.86 -17.94
C GLU A 396 0.55 15.81 -16.41
N LYS A 397 0.05 14.72 -15.82
CA LYS A 397 0.06 14.50 -14.38
C LYS A 397 1.46 14.08 -13.90
N THR A 398 1.92 14.69 -12.82
CA THR A 398 3.20 14.38 -12.15
C THR A 398 3.02 14.40 -10.64
N TYR A 399 4.09 14.23 -9.87
CA TYR A 399 4.08 14.44 -8.44
C TYR A 399 5.20 15.39 -8.01
N TRP A 400 5.21 15.73 -6.72
CA TRP A 400 6.09 16.76 -6.19
C TRP A 400 7.57 16.33 -6.18
N ARG A 401 8.42 17.23 -6.66
CA ARG A 401 9.89 17.13 -6.66
C ARG A 401 10.49 18.03 -5.60
N ILE A 402 11.72 17.73 -5.20
CA ILE A 402 12.49 18.53 -4.23
C ILE A 402 13.86 18.87 -4.80
N ASP A 403 14.49 19.90 -4.24
CA ASP A 403 15.81 20.39 -4.66
C ASP A 403 16.94 19.47 -4.17
N MET A 404 16.98 18.28 -4.76
CA MET A 404 17.93 17.20 -4.48
C MET A 404 18.17 16.42 -5.78
N PRO A 405 19.38 15.91 -6.04
CA PRO A 405 19.64 15.08 -7.21
C PRO A 405 18.66 13.91 -7.30
N GLY A 406 17.91 13.86 -8.41
CA GLY A 406 16.88 12.83 -8.62
C GLY A 406 15.76 12.84 -7.58
N GLY A 407 15.54 13.99 -6.91
CA GLY A 407 14.70 14.11 -5.73
C GLY A 407 13.21 14.23 -5.99
N TRP A 408 12.44 13.43 -5.26
CA TRP A 408 10.98 13.37 -5.26
C TRP A 408 10.43 13.35 -3.84
N LEU A 409 9.16 13.71 -3.70
CA LEU A 409 8.33 13.28 -2.59
C LEU A 409 7.63 11.99 -2.98
N ARG A 410 7.47 11.08 -2.01
CA ARG A 410 6.86 9.76 -2.26
C ARG A 410 5.91 9.35 -1.13
N LEU A 411 4.75 8.77 -1.47
CA LEU A 411 3.75 8.27 -0.50
C LEU A 411 4.17 6.91 0.04
N TYR A 412 3.95 6.67 1.33
CA TYR A 412 4.15 5.39 2.00
C TYR A 412 2.94 5.05 2.87
N ASN A 413 2.51 3.78 2.85
CA ASN A 413 1.49 3.30 3.76
C ASN A 413 2.13 2.66 5.00
N ASP A 414 2.34 3.48 6.03
CA ASP A 414 2.91 3.05 7.31
C ASP A 414 1.89 2.36 8.22
N ALA A 415 0.59 2.42 7.87
CA ALA A 415 -0.50 1.88 8.65
C ALA A 415 -0.46 0.34 8.70
N PRO A 416 -1.01 -0.30 9.75
CA PRO A 416 -0.94 -1.74 9.86
C PRO A 416 -1.66 -2.55 8.83
N LEU A 417 -2.94 -2.25 8.71
CA LEU A 417 -3.84 -2.94 7.81
C LEU A 417 -4.70 -1.93 7.06
N PHE A 418 -4.99 -0.77 7.67
CA PHE A 418 -5.77 0.27 7.03
C PHE A 418 -5.18 0.70 5.68
N ALA A 419 -6.05 0.84 4.69
CA ALA A 419 -5.71 1.24 3.32
C ALA A 419 -4.65 0.36 2.59
N HIS A 420 -4.39 -0.85 3.09
CA HIS A 420 -3.65 -1.86 2.32
C HIS A 420 -4.60 -2.64 1.41
N TRP A 421 -4.08 -3.05 0.26
CA TRP A 421 -4.77 -3.90 -0.70
C TRP A 421 -4.19 -5.31 -0.66
N ASN A 422 -4.94 -6.28 -0.14
CA ASN A 422 -4.60 -7.72 -0.13
C ASN A 422 -5.85 -8.57 0.14
N TYR A 423 -5.81 -9.87 -0.18
CA TYR A 423 -6.99 -10.72 -0.04
C TYR A 423 -7.51 -10.89 1.41
N PRO A 424 -6.67 -10.99 2.47
CA PRO A 424 -7.21 -11.14 3.83
C PRO A 424 -8.00 -9.91 4.28
N LEU A 425 -7.61 -8.73 3.80
CA LEU A 425 -8.38 -7.51 4.01
C LEU A 425 -9.65 -7.48 3.16
N GLY A 426 -9.63 -8.03 1.94
CA GLY A 426 -10.84 -8.20 1.14
C GLY A 426 -11.94 -8.94 1.90
N VAL A 427 -11.65 -10.11 2.47
CA VAL A 427 -12.63 -10.85 3.28
C VAL A 427 -12.96 -10.13 4.60
N THR A 428 -11.99 -9.47 5.24
CA THR A 428 -12.21 -8.71 6.48
C THR A 428 -13.20 -7.58 6.29
N LEU A 429 -13.00 -6.77 5.25
CA LEU A 429 -13.89 -5.67 4.90
C LEU A 429 -15.27 -6.20 4.48
N TYR A 430 -15.36 -7.35 3.78
CA TYR A 430 -16.66 -7.94 3.44
C TYR A 430 -17.44 -8.35 4.69
N GLY A 431 -16.78 -8.98 5.67
CA GLY A 431 -17.38 -9.31 6.96
C GLY A 431 -17.86 -8.08 7.73
N LEU A 432 -17.07 -6.99 7.73
CA LEU A 432 -17.45 -5.72 8.33
C LEU A 432 -18.65 -5.07 7.63
N THR A 433 -18.68 -5.07 6.30
CA THR A 433 -19.83 -4.57 5.51
C THR A 433 -21.11 -5.31 5.86
N GLU A 434 -21.10 -6.64 5.87
CA GLU A 434 -22.27 -7.45 6.21
C GLU A 434 -22.68 -7.27 7.68
N THR A 435 -21.70 -7.09 8.58
CA THR A 435 -21.95 -6.77 10.00
C THR A 435 -22.64 -5.43 10.13
N ALA A 436 -22.16 -4.38 9.45
CA ALA A 436 -22.77 -3.06 9.49
C ALA A 436 -24.22 -3.10 8.99
N ARG A 437 -24.47 -3.73 7.83
CA ARG A 437 -25.82 -3.92 7.27
C ARG A 437 -26.74 -4.62 8.27
N HIS A 438 -26.25 -5.66 8.95
CA HIS A 438 -27.03 -6.41 9.92
C HIS A 438 -27.32 -5.61 11.20
N LEU A 439 -26.30 -4.96 11.79
CA LEU A 439 -26.44 -4.14 12.99
C LEU A 439 -27.44 -2.99 12.80
N LYS A 440 -27.46 -2.37 11.60
CA LYS A 440 -28.49 -1.36 11.24
C LYS A 440 -29.89 -1.94 11.37
N SER A 441 -30.13 -3.12 10.80
CA SER A 441 -31.43 -3.81 10.85
C SER A 441 -31.79 -4.32 12.25
N ALA A 442 -30.80 -4.52 13.12
CA ALA A 442 -30.95 -5.02 14.49
C ALA A 442 -31.05 -3.90 15.54
N GLY A 443 -31.19 -2.63 15.14
CA GLY A 443 -31.38 -1.51 16.06
C GLY A 443 -30.10 -0.92 16.66
N LEU A 444 -28.93 -1.17 16.04
CA LEU A 444 -27.63 -0.60 16.43
C LEU A 444 -27.06 0.34 15.34
N PRO A 445 -27.77 1.43 14.98
CA PRO A 445 -27.42 2.27 13.83
C PRO A 445 -26.10 3.04 14.02
N GLU A 446 -25.76 3.46 15.24
CA GLU A 446 -24.53 4.22 15.50
C GLU A 446 -23.27 3.38 15.25
N LEU A 447 -23.24 2.13 15.73
CA LEU A 447 -22.12 1.23 15.49
C LEU A 447 -22.08 0.80 14.02
N SER A 448 -23.25 0.55 13.42
CA SER A 448 -23.34 0.30 11.97
C SER A 448 -22.69 1.44 11.17
N GLN A 449 -23.00 2.69 11.49
CA GLN A 449 -22.44 3.85 10.78
C GLN A 449 -20.92 3.92 10.95
N LYS A 450 -20.40 3.75 12.18
CA LYS A 450 -18.95 3.72 12.44
C LYS A 450 -18.22 2.65 11.61
N ILE A 451 -18.79 1.45 11.50
CA ILE A 451 -18.21 0.38 10.69
C ILE A 451 -18.27 0.74 9.20
N SER A 452 -19.40 1.26 8.72
CA SER A 452 -19.55 1.71 7.33
C SER A 452 -18.55 2.81 6.97
N ASP A 453 -18.37 3.80 7.84
CA ASP A 453 -17.42 4.90 7.64
C ASP A 453 -15.97 4.38 7.57
N TYR A 454 -15.61 3.45 8.45
CA TYR A 454 -14.30 2.81 8.44
C TYR A 454 -14.04 2.03 7.13
N VAL A 455 -14.98 1.18 6.70
CA VAL A 455 -14.86 0.40 5.46
C VAL A 455 -14.77 1.33 4.25
N LYS A 456 -15.61 2.38 4.23
CA LYS A 456 -15.60 3.41 3.21
C LYS A 456 -14.26 4.13 3.13
N ALA A 457 -13.73 4.61 4.26
CA ALA A 457 -12.44 5.29 4.30
C ALA A 457 -11.30 4.39 3.79
N HIS A 458 -11.29 3.11 4.15
CA HIS A 458 -10.30 2.13 3.69
C HIS A 458 -10.36 1.95 2.17
N ILE A 459 -11.54 1.67 1.62
CA ILE A 459 -11.73 1.43 0.19
C ILE A 459 -11.42 2.72 -0.58
N LEU A 460 -12.00 3.86 -0.20
CA LEU A 460 -11.78 5.16 -0.84
C LEU A 460 -10.31 5.55 -0.90
N ARG A 461 -9.54 5.30 0.17
CA ARG A 461 -8.11 5.57 0.16
C ARG A 461 -7.42 4.83 -0.98
N SER A 462 -7.77 3.56 -1.16
CA SER A 462 -7.23 2.71 -2.23
C SER A 462 -7.64 3.21 -3.61
N LEU A 463 -8.91 3.58 -3.78
CA LEU A 463 -9.43 4.14 -5.04
C LEU A 463 -8.71 5.44 -5.44
N LYS A 464 -8.63 6.40 -4.52
CA LYS A 464 -8.07 7.75 -4.77
C LYS A 464 -6.57 7.75 -5.04
N THR A 465 -5.85 6.74 -4.57
CA THR A 465 -4.38 6.66 -4.71
C THR A 465 -3.92 5.64 -5.76
N PHE A 466 -4.84 5.03 -6.49
CA PHE A 466 -4.50 4.07 -7.54
C PHE A 466 -3.68 4.70 -8.66
N ASP A 467 -4.07 5.88 -9.16
CA ASP A 467 -3.32 6.60 -10.19
C ASP A 467 -1.93 7.00 -9.72
N TYR A 468 -1.83 7.45 -8.46
CA TYR A 468 -0.54 7.70 -7.84
C TYR A 468 0.32 6.44 -7.83
N ALA A 469 -0.23 5.29 -7.42
CA ALA A 469 0.50 4.04 -7.34
C ALA A 469 1.01 3.58 -8.72
N LEU A 470 0.19 3.72 -9.77
CA LEU A 470 0.62 3.44 -11.15
C LEU A 470 1.69 4.42 -11.64
N PHE A 471 1.58 5.71 -11.29
CA PHE A 471 2.61 6.70 -11.56
C PHE A 471 3.92 6.35 -10.84
N ASP A 472 3.88 6.06 -9.54
CA ASP A 472 5.02 5.65 -8.71
C ASP A 472 5.75 4.47 -9.35
N LYS A 473 4.99 3.42 -9.72
CA LYS A 473 5.51 2.22 -10.38
C LYS A 473 6.28 2.56 -11.67
N LYS A 474 5.72 3.43 -12.50
CA LYS A 474 6.32 3.84 -13.78
C LYS A 474 7.51 4.79 -13.60
N GLN A 475 7.41 5.70 -12.63
CA GLN A 475 8.34 6.82 -12.48
C GLN A 475 9.62 6.44 -11.73
N PHE A 476 9.52 5.49 -10.80
CA PHE A 476 10.63 5.10 -9.95
C PHE A 476 11.19 3.75 -10.39
N THR A 477 11.28 2.78 -9.48
CA THR A 477 12.00 1.54 -9.68
C THR A 477 11.11 0.33 -10.00
N GLY A 478 9.79 0.54 -10.12
CA GLY A 478 8.81 -0.53 -10.32
C GLY A 478 8.21 -1.11 -9.03
N ALA A 479 8.89 -0.98 -7.89
CA ALA A 479 8.37 -1.38 -6.58
C ALA A 479 7.69 -0.21 -5.88
N THR A 480 6.37 -0.25 -5.74
CA THR A 480 5.58 0.84 -5.13
C THR A 480 5.55 0.77 -3.60
N ALA A 481 5.50 1.93 -2.94
CA ALA A 481 5.36 2.04 -1.48
C ALA A 481 3.89 2.07 -0.99
N VAL A 482 2.95 2.09 -1.93
CA VAL A 482 1.51 1.94 -1.68
C VAL A 482 0.93 0.97 -2.72
N HIS A 483 -0.08 0.18 -2.33
CA HIS A 483 -0.81 -0.71 -3.24
C HIS A 483 0.10 -1.65 -4.07
N HIS A 484 1.13 -2.21 -3.45
CA HIS A 484 2.12 -3.04 -4.13
C HIS A 484 1.54 -4.29 -4.79
N LEU A 485 0.59 -4.97 -4.13
CA LEU A 485 -0.09 -6.13 -4.73
C LEU A 485 -0.98 -5.70 -5.91
N LEU A 486 -1.78 -4.64 -5.75
CA LEU A 486 -2.66 -4.13 -6.80
C LEU A 486 -1.88 -3.64 -8.03
N THR A 487 -0.74 -2.98 -7.87
CA THR A 487 0.02 -2.48 -9.02
C THR A 487 0.89 -3.55 -9.67
N SER A 488 1.16 -4.66 -8.97
CA SER A 488 2.06 -5.73 -9.41
C SER A 488 1.37 -7.08 -9.49
N ILE A 489 0.08 -7.12 -9.87
CA ILE A 489 -0.70 -8.37 -9.95
C ILE A 489 0.02 -9.44 -10.79
N ASP A 490 0.31 -10.58 -10.16
CA ASP A 490 0.78 -11.80 -10.82
C ASP A 490 0.06 -13.06 -10.34
N SER A 491 -0.86 -12.91 -9.38
CA SER A 491 -1.65 -13.96 -8.78
C SER A 491 -3.09 -13.52 -8.55
N LEU A 492 -3.99 -14.47 -8.38
CA LEU A 492 -5.38 -14.18 -7.97
C LEU A 492 -5.44 -13.61 -6.54
N ASP A 493 -4.50 -14.02 -5.68
CA ASP A 493 -4.35 -13.57 -4.28
C ASP A 493 -4.10 -12.04 -4.19
N ASP A 494 -3.50 -11.45 -5.22
CA ASP A 494 -3.20 -10.02 -5.28
C ASP A 494 -4.44 -9.14 -5.46
N CYS A 495 -5.55 -9.68 -6.00
CA CYS A 495 -6.62 -8.83 -6.53
C CYS A 495 -8.05 -9.25 -6.21
N GLY A 496 -8.43 -10.51 -6.38
CA GLY A 496 -9.86 -10.81 -6.57
C GLY A 496 -10.71 -10.67 -5.32
N SER A 497 -10.25 -11.10 -4.13
CA SER A 497 -11.03 -10.94 -2.90
C SER A 497 -11.30 -9.46 -2.58
N PHE A 498 -10.27 -8.60 -2.64
CA PHE A 498 -10.44 -7.18 -2.36
C PHE A 498 -11.31 -6.49 -3.41
N ALA A 499 -11.06 -6.75 -4.69
CA ALA A 499 -11.87 -6.18 -5.77
C ALA A 499 -13.33 -6.64 -5.69
N SER A 500 -13.59 -7.89 -5.28
CA SER A 500 -14.94 -8.40 -5.03
C SER A 500 -15.64 -7.59 -3.94
N THR A 501 -14.97 -7.36 -2.81
CA THR A 501 -15.51 -6.57 -1.70
C THR A 501 -15.72 -5.12 -2.08
N MET A 502 -14.81 -4.53 -2.85
CA MET A 502 -14.97 -3.19 -3.41
C MET A 502 -16.27 -3.11 -4.23
N LEU A 503 -16.49 -4.04 -5.16
CA LEU A 503 -17.73 -4.06 -5.95
C LEU A 503 -18.97 -4.26 -5.08
N GLU A 504 -18.94 -5.18 -4.10
CA GLU A 504 -20.04 -5.41 -3.15
C GLU A 504 -20.39 -4.17 -2.32
N PHE A 505 -19.37 -3.44 -1.87
CA PHE A 505 -19.59 -2.24 -1.07
C PHE A 505 -20.08 -1.08 -1.93
N CYS A 506 -19.63 -1.01 -3.18
CA CYS A 506 -20.06 0.01 -4.14
C CYS A 506 -21.49 -0.19 -4.67
N THR A 507 -22.15 -1.34 -4.45
CA THR A 507 -23.58 -1.50 -4.78
C THR A 507 -24.51 -0.78 -3.79
N ASP A 508 -24.04 -0.44 -2.59
CA ASP A 508 -24.84 0.29 -1.61
C ASP A 508 -24.92 1.77 -1.97
N ALA A 509 -25.79 2.12 -2.93
CA ALA A 509 -25.96 3.49 -3.42
C ALA A 509 -26.19 4.50 -2.28
N GLN A 510 -26.88 4.11 -1.20
CA GLN A 510 -27.12 4.95 -0.01
C GLN A 510 -25.85 5.32 0.77
N ILE A 511 -24.73 4.61 0.59
CA ILE A 511 -23.44 4.95 1.22
C ILE A 511 -22.72 6.06 0.43
N TRP A 512 -23.07 6.23 -0.85
CA TRP A 512 -22.45 7.16 -1.79
C TRP A 512 -23.37 8.28 -2.26
N ASP A 513 -24.66 8.21 -1.94
CA ASP A 513 -25.65 9.23 -2.34
C ASP A 513 -25.27 10.57 -1.69
N GLY A 514 -24.82 11.52 -2.52
CA GLY A 514 -24.24 12.80 -2.09
C GLY A 514 -22.71 12.85 -1.95
N GLU A 515 -22.01 11.71 -1.99
CA GLU A 515 -20.53 11.66 -2.10
C GLU A 515 -20.09 11.53 -3.56
N ARG A 516 -19.93 12.68 -4.20
CA ARG A 516 -18.83 12.85 -5.14
C ARG A 516 -17.52 12.65 -4.35
N THR A 517 -16.38 12.34 -4.98
CA THR A 517 -15.10 12.64 -4.33
C THR A 517 -15.27 14.00 -3.69
N ALA A 518 -15.14 14.14 -2.36
CA ALA A 518 -15.39 15.43 -1.73
C ALA A 518 -14.86 16.51 -2.67
N GLU A 519 -15.78 17.30 -3.23
CA GLU A 519 -15.47 18.70 -3.28
C GLU A 519 -15.20 18.95 -1.82
N ALA A 520 -13.92 18.96 -1.46
CA ALA A 520 -13.60 19.91 -0.46
C ALA A 520 -14.20 21.21 -1.02
N HIS A 521 -15.07 21.82 -0.23
CA HIS A 521 -15.88 23.02 -0.49
C HIS A 521 -17.38 22.74 -0.47
N GLY A 522 -18.06 23.36 0.49
CA GLY A 522 -19.45 23.76 0.31
C GLY A 522 -19.58 24.82 -0.81
N GLY A 523 -19.35 24.40 -2.05
CA GLY A 523 -19.50 25.21 -3.27
C GLY A 523 -19.58 24.28 -4.50
N CYS A 524 -20.45 24.62 -5.46
CA CYS A 524 -20.91 23.74 -6.54
C CYS A 524 -19.82 23.12 -7.45
N ALA A 525 -19.93 21.79 -7.63
CA ALA A 525 -19.60 20.94 -8.79
C ALA A 525 -18.98 21.64 -10.00
N SER A 526 -17.66 21.50 -10.17
CA SER A 526 -17.05 21.68 -11.51
C SER A 526 -17.25 20.43 -12.38
N GLU A 527 -17.40 20.61 -13.70
CA GLU A 527 -17.71 19.56 -14.69
C GLU A 527 -16.62 18.47 -14.87
N ASN A 528 -15.50 18.51 -14.12
CA ASN A 528 -14.29 17.71 -14.37
C ASN A 528 -13.82 16.79 -13.21
N SER A 529 -14.60 16.60 -12.13
CA SER A 529 -14.22 15.68 -11.03
C SER A 529 -14.64 14.23 -11.33
N GLU A 530 -13.71 13.27 -11.23
CA GLU A 530 -14.01 11.84 -11.37
C GLU A 530 -14.91 11.40 -10.20
N SER A 531 -16.02 10.71 -10.53
CA SER A 531 -16.89 10.15 -9.51
C SER A 531 -16.24 8.94 -8.82
N VAL A 532 -16.70 8.57 -7.63
CA VAL A 532 -16.30 7.30 -7.00
C VAL A 532 -16.62 6.10 -7.91
N GLU A 533 -17.68 6.23 -8.71
CA GLU A 533 -18.05 5.25 -9.71
C GLU A 533 -16.99 5.05 -10.79
N ASP A 534 -16.47 6.14 -11.35
CA ASP A 534 -15.40 6.08 -12.35
C ASP A 534 -14.14 5.39 -11.77
N LEU A 535 -13.79 5.71 -10.52
CA LEU A 535 -12.62 5.15 -9.84
C LEU A 535 -12.73 3.64 -9.65
N TYR A 536 -13.84 3.14 -9.08
CA TYR A 536 -13.96 1.70 -8.83
C TYR A 536 -14.16 0.93 -10.13
N ARG A 537 -14.83 1.49 -11.14
CA ARG A 537 -14.98 0.84 -12.46
C ARG A 537 -13.63 0.63 -13.13
N ARG A 538 -12.77 1.65 -13.12
CA ARG A 538 -11.42 1.56 -13.67
C ARG A 538 -10.57 0.49 -13.00
N ILE A 539 -10.63 0.40 -11.66
CA ILE A 539 -9.90 -0.65 -10.91
C ILE A 539 -10.52 -2.03 -11.18
N ALA A 540 -11.84 -2.14 -11.24
CA ALA A 540 -12.51 -3.39 -11.58
C ALA A 540 -12.15 -3.87 -13.00
N GLU A 541 -12.01 -2.97 -13.96
CA GLU A 541 -11.51 -3.29 -15.30
C GLU A 541 -10.05 -3.73 -15.29
N TYR A 542 -9.19 -3.03 -14.54
CA TYR A 542 -7.79 -3.42 -14.37
C TYR A 542 -7.64 -4.84 -13.80
N VAL A 543 -8.43 -5.18 -12.78
CA VAL A 543 -8.45 -6.52 -12.15
C VAL A 543 -9.12 -7.55 -13.08
N GLY A 544 -10.23 -7.21 -13.72
CA GLY A 544 -10.94 -8.07 -14.65
C GLY A 544 -10.08 -8.45 -15.85
N ASP A 545 -9.35 -7.49 -16.43
CA ASP A 545 -8.39 -7.73 -17.50
C ASP A 545 -7.28 -8.70 -17.08
N TYR A 546 -6.79 -8.59 -15.84
CA TYR A 546 -5.83 -9.55 -15.32
C TYR A 546 -6.43 -10.96 -15.22
N ILE A 547 -7.55 -11.13 -14.50
CA ILE A 547 -8.13 -12.46 -14.23
C ILE A 547 -8.60 -13.15 -15.53
N ILE A 548 -9.22 -12.40 -16.45
CA ILE A 548 -9.79 -12.98 -17.67
C ILE A 548 -8.69 -13.25 -18.71
N LYS A 549 -7.77 -12.30 -18.92
CA LYS A 549 -6.85 -12.33 -20.08
C LYS A 549 -5.41 -12.75 -19.72
N LYS A 550 -4.97 -12.59 -18.47
CA LYS A 550 -3.56 -12.79 -18.08
C LYS A 550 -3.35 -13.98 -17.14
N GLN A 551 -4.29 -14.27 -16.26
CA GLN A 551 -4.20 -15.43 -15.36
C GLN A 551 -3.98 -16.71 -16.17
N SER A 552 -3.00 -17.52 -15.75
CA SER A 552 -2.66 -18.75 -16.47
C SER A 552 -3.79 -19.77 -16.40
N ARG A 553 -4.05 -20.44 -17.53
CA ARG A 553 -5.10 -21.45 -17.69
C ARG A 553 -4.57 -22.72 -18.34
N LEU A 554 -5.16 -23.86 -17.96
CA LEU A 554 -5.04 -25.13 -18.66
C LEU A 554 -5.75 -25.07 -20.03
N PRO A 555 -5.52 -26.04 -20.94
CA PRO A 555 -6.20 -26.08 -22.23
C PRO A 555 -7.73 -26.11 -22.15
N ASP A 556 -8.30 -26.62 -21.05
CA ASP A 556 -9.74 -26.64 -20.80
C ASP A 556 -10.28 -25.32 -20.17
N GLY A 557 -9.43 -24.30 -20.04
CA GLY A 557 -9.79 -22.99 -19.49
C GLY A 557 -9.67 -22.88 -17.97
N THR A 558 -9.35 -23.96 -17.25
CA THR A 558 -9.24 -23.95 -15.79
C THR A 558 -8.02 -23.15 -15.32
N PHE A 559 -8.18 -22.29 -14.31
CA PHE A 559 -7.07 -21.55 -13.72
C PHE A 559 -6.00 -22.45 -13.10
N PHE A 560 -4.74 -22.06 -13.25
CA PHE A 560 -3.63 -22.62 -12.48
C PHE A 560 -2.53 -21.57 -12.32
N ARG A 561 -1.53 -21.86 -11.46
CA ARG A 561 -0.44 -20.95 -11.12
C ARG A 561 0.81 -21.23 -11.96
N LYS A 562 1.31 -20.23 -12.69
CA LYS A 562 2.54 -20.30 -13.49
C LYS A 562 3.20 -18.93 -13.58
N ARG A 563 4.54 -18.88 -13.58
CA ARG A 563 5.34 -17.64 -13.69
C ARG A 563 5.03 -16.59 -12.59
N MET A 564 4.76 -17.06 -11.38
CA MET A 564 4.65 -16.21 -10.19
C MET A 564 6.02 -15.67 -9.78
N MET A 565 6.07 -14.55 -9.06
CA MET A 565 7.28 -14.02 -8.43
C MET A 565 7.89 -14.97 -7.38
N HIS A 566 7.18 -16.04 -6.98
CA HIS A 566 7.69 -17.10 -6.10
C HIS A 566 7.67 -18.47 -6.79
N GLY A 567 8.79 -19.19 -6.71
CA GLY A 567 8.99 -20.44 -7.44
C GLY A 567 8.10 -21.61 -6.98
N PHE A 568 7.72 -21.69 -5.71
CA PHE A 568 7.00 -22.84 -5.17
C PHE A 568 5.55 -22.95 -5.68
N HIS A 569 4.95 -21.85 -6.16
CA HIS A 569 3.62 -21.88 -6.77
C HIS A 569 3.64 -22.36 -8.23
N ASN A 570 4.79 -22.39 -8.88
CA ASN A 570 4.86 -22.58 -10.32
C ASN A 570 4.46 -24.02 -10.71
N GLY A 571 3.46 -24.15 -11.60
CA GLY A 571 2.95 -25.44 -12.04
C GLY A 571 2.01 -26.10 -11.03
N THR A 572 1.26 -25.33 -10.24
CA THR A 572 0.33 -25.84 -9.23
C THR A 572 -1.08 -25.24 -9.36
N MET A 573 -2.08 -25.87 -8.76
CA MET A 573 -3.47 -25.38 -8.64
C MET A 573 -3.91 -25.49 -7.18
N TRP A 574 -4.49 -24.44 -6.61
CA TRP A 574 -4.79 -24.35 -5.18
C TRP A 574 -6.28 -24.16 -4.95
N ALA A 575 -6.89 -24.92 -4.05
CA ALA A 575 -8.32 -24.81 -3.74
C ALA A 575 -8.76 -23.36 -3.43
N ASP A 576 -7.88 -22.58 -2.81
CA ASP A 576 -8.04 -21.17 -2.48
C ASP A 576 -8.33 -20.29 -3.70
N ASP A 577 -7.78 -20.62 -4.89
CA ASP A 577 -7.92 -19.82 -6.12
C ASP A 577 -9.40 -19.62 -6.51
N LEU A 578 -10.30 -20.55 -6.13
CA LEU A 578 -11.74 -20.39 -6.32
C LEU A 578 -12.28 -19.15 -5.58
N TYR A 579 -11.87 -18.92 -4.34
CA TYR A 579 -12.26 -17.71 -3.60
C TYR A 579 -11.55 -16.46 -4.13
N MET A 580 -10.32 -16.62 -4.58
CA MET A 580 -9.53 -15.49 -5.09
C MET A 580 -9.97 -15.03 -6.48
N SER A 581 -10.83 -15.77 -7.19
CA SER A 581 -11.36 -15.35 -8.50
C SER A 581 -12.89 -15.26 -8.56
N VAL A 582 -13.61 -16.29 -8.10
CA VAL A 582 -15.04 -16.47 -8.43
C VAL A 582 -15.92 -15.35 -7.86
N PRO A 583 -15.84 -14.97 -6.57
CA PRO A 583 -16.69 -13.91 -6.02
C PRO A 583 -16.55 -12.58 -6.77
N PHE A 584 -15.33 -12.26 -7.24
CA PHE A 584 -15.09 -11.09 -8.09
C PHE A 584 -15.74 -11.26 -9.46
N LEU A 585 -15.51 -12.40 -10.14
CA LEU A 585 -16.08 -12.65 -11.47
C LEU A 585 -17.62 -12.59 -11.46
N CYS A 586 -18.27 -13.08 -10.40
CA CYS A 586 -19.72 -12.97 -10.22
C CYS A 586 -20.20 -11.52 -10.15
N ARG A 587 -19.50 -10.65 -9.42
CA ARG A 587 -19.87 -9.22 -9.31
C ARG A 587 -19.48 -8.45 -10.57
N TYR A 588 -18.36 -8.80 -11.17
CA TYR A 588 -17.86 -8.19 -12.40
C TYR A 588 -18.75 -8.55 -13.61
N SER A 589 -19.32 -9.76 -13.66
CA SER A 589 -20.29 -10.12 -14.70
C SER A 589 -21.55 -9.26 -14.64
N VAL A 590 -22.00 -8.88 -13.44
CA VAL A 590 -23.10 -7.92 -13.26
C VAL A 590 -22.68 -6.52 -13.72
N LEU A 591 -21.48 -6.05 -13.32
CA LEU A 591 -20.96 -4.74 -13.71
C LEU A 591 -20.83 -4.58 -15.23
N LYS A 592 -20.37 -5.64 -15.93
CA LYS A 592 -20.19 -5.67 -17.39
C LYS A 592 -21.45 -6.11 -18.14
N ASN A 593 -22.48 -6.58 -17.43
CA ASN A 593 -23.66 -7.22 -17.99
C ASN A 593 -23.29 -8.34 -19.00
N ASP A 594 -22.41 -9.26 -18.59
CA ASP A 594 -21.88 -10.32 -19.46
C ASP A 594 -21.93 -11.69 -18.76
N GLU A 595 -22.88 -12.53 -19.19
CA GLU A 595 -23.10 -13.88 -18.68
C GLU A 595 -21.93 -14.84 -18.98
N LYS A 596 -21.08 -14.55 -19.98
CA LYS A 596 -19.92 -15.39 -20.29
C LYS A 596 -18.90 -15.37 -19.15
N ILE A 597 -18.74 -14.22 -18.48
CA ILE A 597 -17.89 -14.10 -17.29
C ILE A 597 -18.42 -14.99 -16.17
N LEU A 598 -19.75 -15.00 -15.97
CA LEU A 598 -20.39 -15.84 -14.96
C LEU A 598 -20.25 -17.33 -15.29
N THR A 599 -20.41 -17.69 -16.56
CA THR A 599 -20.21 -19.06 -17.06
C THR A 599 -18.77 -19.52 -16.87
N ASP A 600 -17.78 -18.68 -17.21
CA ASP A 600 -16.36 -18.98 -16.99
C ASP A 600 -16.06 -19.21 -15.51
N ALA A 601 -16.62 -18.37 -14.61
CA ALA A 601 -16.49 -18.54 -13.17
C ALA A 601 -17.08 -19.88 -12.68
N ALA A 602 -18.22 -20.31 -13.25
CA ALA A 602 -18.85 -21.60 -12.91
C ALA A 602 -18.02 -22.79 -13.39
N MET A 603 -17.45 -22.70 -14.60
CA MET A 603 -16.59 -23.75 -15.16
C MET A 603 -15.34 -24.00 -14.30
N GLN A 604 -14.83 -22.97 -13.59
CA GLN A 604 -13.69 -23.16 -12.69
C GLN A 604 -13.97 -24.23 -11.62
N PHE A 605 -15.17 -24.31 -11.06
CA PHE A 605 -15.45 -25.35 -10.04
C PHE A 605 -15.34 -26.77 -10.61
N LEU A 606 -15.78 -26.99 -11.84
CA LEU A 606 -15.71 -28.30 -12.48
C LEU A 606 -14.26 -28.69 -12.80
N GLY A 607 -13.49 -27.72 -13.29
CA GLY A 607 -12.05 -27.88 -13.51
C GLY A 607 -11.29 -28.20 -12.22
N PHE A 608 -11.54 -27.44 -11.15
CA PHE A 608 -10.89 -27.67 -9.85
C PHE A 608 -11.33 -29.00 -9.22
N LYS A 609 -12.62 -29.37 -9.33
CA LYS A 609 -13.14 -30.66 -8.86
C LYS A 609 -12.39 -31.82 -9.52
N LYS A 610 -12.14 -31.76 -10.84
CA LYS A 610 -11.42 -32.80 -11.58
C LYS A 610 -10.02 -33.11 -11.02
N PHE A 611 -9.29 -32.12 -10.51
CA PHE A 611 -7.91 -32.30 -10.04
C PHE A 611 -7.80 -32.45 -8.52
N LEU A 612 -8.63 -31.76 -7.75
CA LEU A 612 -8.48 -31.64 -6.30
C LEU A 612 -9.47 -32.49 -5.50
N PHE A 613 -10.61 -32.88 -6.08
CA PHE A 613 -11.63 -33.61 -5.32
C PHE A 613 -11.15 -35.02 -4.96
N MET A 614 -11.41 -35.42 -3.72
CA MET A 614 -11.08 -36.71 -3.15
C MET A 614 -12.39 -37.49 -2.93
N PRO A 615 -12.80 -38.36 -3.87
CA PRO A 615 -14.12 -38.99 -3.85
C PRO A 615 -14.38 -39.81 -2.59
N GLU A 616 -13.37 -40.52 -2.08
CA GLU A 616 -13.49 -41.36 -0.88
C GLU A 616 -13.82 -40.56 0.39
N ASN A 617 -13.43 -39.29 0.43
CA ASN A 617 -13.66 -38.41 1.57
C ASN A 617 -14.82 -37.45 1.34
N SER A 618 -15.23 -37.24 0.08
CA SER A 618 -16.09 -36.13 -0.36
C SER A 618 -15.54 -34.76 0.06
N LEU A 619 -14.21 -34.58 -0.05
CA LEU A 619 -13.47 -33.37 0.33
C LEU A 619 -12.52 -32.95 -0.79
N MET A 620 -11.97 -31.74 -0.69
CA MET A 620 -10.92 -31.24 -1.59
C MET A 620 -9.54 -31.43 -0.98
N ALA A 621 -8.58 -31.93 -1.75
CA ALA A 621 -7.17 -31.74 -1.47
C ALA A 621 -6.81 -30.25 -1.59
N HIS A 622 -5.79 -29.80 -0.86
CA HIS A 622 -5.39 -28.39 -0.90
C HIS A 622 -4.79 -27.99 -2.26
N VAL A 623 -3.82 -28.76 -2.77
CA VAL A 623 -3.06 -28.39 -3.98
C VAL A 623 -2.94 -29.57 -4.94
N TYR A 624 -2.95 -29.29 -6.24
CA TYR A 624 -2.52 -30.19 -7.30
C TYR A 624 -1.20 -29.70 -7.89
N ASP A 625 -0.19 -30.58 -7.94
CA ASP A 625 1.11 -30.30 -8.54
C ASP A 625 1.16 -30.97 -9.92
N PHE A 626 1.24 -30.16 -10.98
CA PHE A 626 1.27 -30.66 -12.36
C PHE A 626 2.61 -31.29 -12.74
N GLY A 627 3.70 -30.92 -12.05
CA GLY A 627 5.00 -31.56 -12.22
C GLY A 627 4.99 -32.99 -11.67
N ARG A 628 4.38 -33.18 -10.49
CA ARG A 628 4.22 -34.51 -9.86
C ARG A 628 3.01 -35.28 -10.37
N LYS A 629 2.08 -34.61 -11.06
CA LYS A 629 0.80 -35.15 -11.56
C LYS A 629 -0.04 -35.78 -10.46
N MET A 630 -0.10 -35.13 -9.30
CA MET A 630 -0.89 -35.61 -8.18
C MET A 630 -1.34 -34.45 -7.29
N ASN A 631 -2.47 -34.63 -6.61
CA ASN A 631 -2.86 -33.76 -5.52
C ASN A 631 -2.12 -34.12 -4.22
N THR A 632 -2.15 -33.19 -3.26
CA THR A 632 -1.49 -33.38 -1.96
C THR A 632 -2.13 -34.46 -1.10
N GLY A 633 -3.37 -34.88 -1.39
CA GLY A 633 -4.14 -35.79 -0.55
C GLY A 633 -4.50 -35.24 0.84
N VAL A 634 -4.26 -33.95 1.10
CA VAL A 634 -4.50 -33.33 2.41
C VAL A 634 -5.77 -32.46 2.36
N PRO A 635 -6.87 -32.84 3.07
CA PRO A 635 -8.07 -32.01 3.21
C PRO A 635 -7.84 -30.91 4.25
N TRP A 636 -7.08 -29.90 3.84
CA TRP A 636 -6.85 -28.73 4.68
C TRP A 636 -8.17 -27.95 4.89
N GLY A 637 -8.47 -27.63 6.14
CA GLY A 637 -9.74 -27.04 6.55
C GLY A 637 -10.06 -25.74 5.81
N ARG A 638 -9.12 -24.78 5.79
CA ARG A 638 -9.37 -23.49 5.12
C ARG A 638 -9.52 -23.61 3.60
N GLY A 639 -8.72 -24.45 2.92
CA GLY A 639 -8.88 -24.69 1.48
C GLY A 639 -10.26 -25.25 1.12
N ASN A 640 -10.78 -26.19 1.93
CA ASN A 640 -12.15 -26.69 1.79
C ASN A 640 -13.20 -25.60 2.11
N GLY A 641 -12.94 -24.79 3.13
CA GLY A 641 -13.75 -23.64 3.49
C GLY A 641 -13.91 -22.67 2.32
N TRP A 642 -12.80 -22.26 1.69
CA TRP A 642 -12.84 -21.34 0.55
C TRP A 642 -13.57 -21.94 -0.64
N THR A 643 -13.43 -23.23 -0.89
CA THR A 643 -14.16 -23.93 -1.96
C THR A 643 -15.68 -23.85 -1.72
N ILE A 644 -16.16 -24.30 -0.55
CA ILE A 644 -17.61 -24.37 -0.30
C ILE A 644 -18.24 -22.99 -0.10
N PHE A 645 -17.49 -22.06 0.49
CA PHE A 645 -17.93 -20.68 0.63
C PHE A 645 -18.09 -20.01 -0.75
N SER A 646 -17.12 -20.22 -1.66
CA SER A 646 -17.21 -19.67 -3.03
C SER A 646 -18.27 -20.35 -3.88
N LEU A 647 -18.51 -21.66 -3.69
CA LEU A 647 -19.68 -22.34 -4.29
C LEU A 647 -20.98 -21.66 -3.83
N SER A 648 -21.08 -21.30 -2.55
CA SER A 648 -22.25 -20.59 -2.03
C SER A 648 -22.40 -19.18 -2.62
N GLU A 649 -21.29 -18.50 -2.96
CA GLU A 649 -21.33 -17.20 -3.65
C GLU A 649 -21.89 -17.37 -5.05
N ILE A 650 -21.28 -18.21 -5.90
CA ILE A 650 -21.71 -18.33 -7.29
C ILE A 650 -23.14 -18.86 -7.44
N LEU A 651 -23.58 -19.76 -6.57
CA LEU A 651 -24.95 -20.28 -6.61
C LEU A 651 -26.01 -19.19 -6.39
N ARG A 652 -25.67 -18.07 -5.74
CA ARG A 652 -26.57 -16.90 -5.63
C ARG A 652 -26.67 -16.09 -6.93
N PHE A 653 -25.63 -16.11 -7.76
CA PHE A 653 -25.56 -15.32 -8.99
C PHE A 653 -26.07 -16.09 -10.21
N LEU A 654 -25.98 -17.43 -10.20
CA LEU A 654 -26.46 -18.24 -11.31
C LEU A 654 -27.99 -18.21 -11.42
N PRO A 655 -28.55 -17.84 -12.59
CA PRO A 655 -29.96 -18.03 -12.89
C PRO A 655 -30.39 -19.48 -12.70
N ASP A 656 -31.65 -19.72 -12.34
CA ASP A 656 -32.15 -21.07 -12.06
C ASP A 656 -32.08 -21.99 -13.29
N LEU A 657 -32.26 -21.43 -14.49
CA LEU A 657 -32.16 -22.14 -15.77
C LEU A 657 -30.74 -22.21 -16.33
N HIS A 658 -29.73 -21.69 -15.62
CA HIS A 658 -28.35 -21.74 -16.10
C HIS A 658 -27.87 -23.20 -16.22
N PRO A 659 -27.24 -23.62 -17.33
CA PRO A 659 -26.90 -25.02 -17.59
C PRO A 659 -26.08 -25.70 -16.48
N LEU A 660 -25.18 -24.93 -15.85
CA LEU A 660 -24.29 -25.44 -14.79
C LEU A 660 -24.89 -25.41 -13.37
N LYS A 661 -26.08 -24.81 -13.18
CA LYS A 661 -26.68 -24.64 -11.84
C LYS A 661 -26.88 -25.98 -11.11
N LYS A 662 -27.41 -26.98 -11.84
CA LYS A 662 -27.69 -28.32 -11.29
C LYS A 662 -26.41 -29.02 -10.84
N GLU A 663 -25.36 -28.98 -11.66
CA GLU A 663 -24.09 -29.64 -11.38
C GLU A 663 -23.35 -28.99 -10.21
N LEU A 664 -23.31 -27.66 -10.16
CA LEU A 664 -22.69 -26.93 -9.03
C LEU A 664 -23.47 -27.14 -7.74
N THR A 665 -24.80 -27.21 -7.79
CA THR A 665 -25.63 -27.52 -6.61
C THR A 665 -25.35 -28.95 -6.12
N ALA A 666 -25.20 -29.92 -7.02
CA ALA A 666 -24.82 -31.28 -6.66
C ALA A 666 -23.42 -31.33 -6.02
N PHE A 667 -22.44 -30.60 -6.58
CA PHE A 667 -21.11 -30.51 -5.99
C PHE A 667 -21.13 -29.85 -4.60
N PHE A 668 -21.91 -28.77 -4.43
CA PHE A 668 -22.10 -28.14 -3.13
C PHE A 668 -22.66 -29.12 -2.08
N ARG A 669 -23.68 -29.92 -2.44
CA ARG A 669 -24.27 -30.94 -1.55
C ARG A 669 -23.26 -32.03 -1.17
N GLU A 670 -22.51 -32.53 -2.16
CA GLU A 670 -21.51 -33.57 -1.95
C GLU A 670 -20.40 -33.11 -0.99
N LEU A 671 -19.86 -31.92 -1.23
CA LEU A 671 -18.84 -31.32 -0.37
C LEU A 671 -19.39 -31.00 1.03
N ALA A 672 -20.62 -30.46 1.11
CA ALA A 672 -21.29 -30.18 2.38
C ALA A 672 -21.44 -31.44 3.25
N ALA A 673 -21.84 -32.56 2.64
CA ALA A 673 -21.98 -33.84 3.33
C ALA A 673 -20.63 -34.41 3.81
N GLY A 674 -19.58 -34.29 2.98
CA GLY A 674 -18.22 -34.66 3.36
C GLY A 674 -17.70 -33.86 4.55
N ILE A 675 -17.95 -32.55 4.57
CA ILE A 675 -17.57 -31.66 5.68
C ILE A 675 -18.39 -31.98 6.93
N LEU A 676 -19.70 -32.21 6.83
CA LEU A 676 -20.59 -32.42 7.98
C LEU A 676 -20.14 -33.64 8.80
N LYS A 677 -19.74 -34.72 8.11
CA LYS A 677 -19.21 -35.95 8.73
C LYS A 677 -17.94 -35.74 9.57
N ARG A 678 -17.27 -34.58 9.43
CA ARG A 678 -15.94 -34.26 10.02
C ARG A 678 -16.05 -33.19 11.10
N GLN A 679 -17.25 -32.78 11.48
CA GLN A 679 -17.45 -31.92 12.64
C GLN A 679 -17.12 -32.70 13.91
N ASN A 680 -16.30 -32.14 14.79
CA ASN A 680 -15.95 -32.79 16.04
C ASN A 680 -17.05 -32.63 17.12
N ASP A 681 -16.92 -33.39 18.20
CA ASP A 681 -17.84 -33.35 19.34
C ASP A 681 -17.89 -31.99 20.02
N ASP A 682 -16.80 -31.22 19.97
CA ASP A 682 -16.74 -29.85 20.49
C ASP A 682 -17.37 -28.80 19.55
N GLY A 683 -17.86 -29.21 18.37
CA GLY A 683 -18.53 -28.34 17.39
C GLY A 683 -17.62 -27.70 16.37
N MET A 684 -16.30 -27.73 16.58
CA MET A 684 -15.31 -27.18 15.65
C MET A 684 -14.93 -28.19 14.59
N TRP A 685 -14.40 -27.70 13.47
CA TRP A 685 -13.60 -28.51 12.57
C TRP A 685 -12.12 -28.33 12.88
N ARG A 686 -11.33 -29.32 12.47
CA ARG A 686 -9.88 -29.29 12.66
C ARG A 686 -9.17 -28.72 11.45
N GLN A 687 -7.94 -28.26 11.70
CA GLN A 687 -7.01 -27.77 10.68
C GLN A 687 -6.86 -28.74 9.50
N VAL A 688 -6.78 -30.04 9.79
CA VAL A 688 -6.83 -31.10 8.78
C VAL A 688 -8.09 -31.91 9.04
N LEU A 689 -9.05 -31.88 8.11
CA LEU A 689 -10.43 -32.32 8.37
C LEU A 689 -10.55 -33.81 8.69
N ASN A 690 -9.63 -34.64 8.21
CA ASN A 690 -9.57 -36.08 8.48
C ASN A 690 -8.55 -36.45 9.58
N MET A 691 -8.07 -35.47 10.35
CA MET A 691 -7.11 -35.67 11.45
C MET A 691 -7.68 -35.03 12.73
N PRO A 692 -8.54 -35.74 13.48
CA PRO A 692 -9.27 -35.21 14.64
C PRO A 692 -8.38 -34.64 15.76
N GLU A 693 -7.12 -35.07 15.83
CA GLU A 693 -6.10 -34.62 16.77
C GLU A 693 -5.43 -33.29 16.37
N SER A 694 -5.57 -32.85 15.11
CA SER A 694 -5.10 -31.52 14.70
C SER A 694 -5.93 -30.43 15.37
N TYR A 695 -5.36 -29.23 15.52
CA TYR A 695 -5.97 -28.18 16.34
C TYR A 695 -7.29 -27.63 15.75
N ARG A 696 -8.11 -26.98 16.59
CA ARG A 696 -9.36 -26.30 16.19
C ARG A 696 -9.07 -25.15 15.23
N GLU A 697 -9.63 -25.17 14.03
CA GLU A 697 -9.40 -24.09 13.06
C GLU A 697 -10.67 -23.24 12.92
N THR A 698 -10.55 -21.97 13.27
CA THR A 698 -11.67 -21.05 13.42
C THR A 698 -12.21 -20.55 12.08
N SER A 699 -11.32 -20.28 11.12
CA SER A 699 -11.70 -19.71 9.83
C SER A 699 -12.50 -20.68 8.97
N CYS A 700 -12.11 -21.96 8.90
CA CYS A 700 -12.85 -22.98 8.16
C CYS A 700 -14.19 -23.29 8.82
N THR A 701 -14.21 -23.37 10.15
CA THR A 701 -15.46 -23.56 10.91
C THR A 701 -16.46 -22.44 10.58
N ALA A 702 -16.00 -21.18 10.54
CA ALA A 702 -16.82 -20.04 10.15
C ALA A 702 -17.32 -20.14 8.68
N MET A 703 -16.46 -20.54 7.74
CA MET A 703 -16.88 -20.74 6.33
C MET A 703 -17.95 -21.82 6.18
N PHE A 704 -17.85 -22.90 6.96
CA PHE A 704 -18.85 -23.98 6.93
C PHE A 704 -20.20 -23.50 7.46
N ILE A 705 -20.22 -22.69 8.52
CA ILE A 705 -21.45 -22.01 8.99
C ILE A 705 -22.05 -21.15 7.87
N CYS A 706 -21.24 -20.31 7.23
CA CYS A 706 -21.70 -19.44 6.14
C CYS A 706 -22.33 -20.26 5.00
N ALA A 707 -21.63 -21.30 4.54
CA ALA A 707 -22.10 -22.15 3.46
C ALA A 707 -23.39 -22.89 3.85
N TYR A 708 -23.45 -23.54 5.02
CA TYR A 708 -24.62 -24.28 5.46
C TYR A 708 -25.84 -23.39 5.67
N SER A 709 -25.68 -22.23 6.32
CA SER A 709 -26.77 -21.26 6.47
C SER A 709 -27.34 -20.85 5.11
N ARG A 710 -26.48 -20.48 4.16
CA ARG A 710 -26.90 -20.13 2.79
C ARG A 710 -27.55 -21.30 2.07
N GLY A 711 -26.98 -22.49 2.18
CA GLY A 711 -27.51 -23.71 1.58
C GLY A 711 -28.91 -24.05 2.08
N ILE A 712 -29.18 -23.87 3.38
CA ILE A 712 -30.50 -24.07 3.98
C ILE A 712 -31.48 -23.00 3.47
N ARG A 713 -31.13 -21.71 3.63
CA ARG A 713 -32.05 -20.59 3.32
C ARG A 713 -32.40 -20.48 1.83
N ASN A 714 -31.51 -20.94 0.94
CA ASN A 714 -31.73 -20.92 -0.51
C ASN A 714 -32.22 -22.27 -1.07
N GLY A 715 -32.52 -23.25 -0.22
CA GLY A 715 -33.06 -24.55 -0.66
C GLY A 715 -32.05 -25.44 -1.42
N TRP A 716 -30.75 -25.17 -1.31
CA TRP A 716 -29.73 -26.03 -1.91
C TRP A 716 -29.46 -27.27 -1.06
N LEU A 717 -29.58 -27.18 0.26
CA LEU A 717 -29.54 -28.35 1.15
C LEU A 717 -30.98 -28.78 1.43
N THR A 718 -31.43 -29.83 0.76
CA THR A 718 -32.79 -30.36 0.88
C THR A 718 -32.87 -31.61 1.74
N GLU A 719 -31.75 -32.32 1.92
CA GLU A 719 -31.62 -33.52 2.74
C GLU A 719 -30.86 -33.19 4.04
N ASN A 720 -31.20 -33.86 5.14
CA ASN A 720 -30.57 -33.68 6.46
C ASN A 720 -30.53 -32.22 6.95
N VAL A 721 -31.50 -31.41 6.55
CA VAL A 721 -31.56 -29.97 6.85
C VAL A 721 -31.42 -29.68 8.36
N GLU A 722 -32.06 -30.50 9.20
CA GLU A 722 -31.98 -30.37 10.65
C GLU A 722 -30.58 -30.70 11.22
N GLU A 723 -29.84 -31.60 10.59
CA GLU A 723 -28.46 -31.89 10.98
C GLU A 723 -27.54 -30.70 10.67
N TYR A 724 -27.69 -30.09 9.48
CA TYR A 724 -26.96 -28.88 9.13
C TYR A 724 -27.30 -27.70 10.06
N LYS A 725 -28.58 -27.50 10.41
CA LYS A 725 -28.99 -26.48 11.40
C LYS A 725 -28.32 -26.73 12.76
N LYS A 726 -28.38 -27.95 13.27
CA LYS A 726 -27.73 -28.33 14.55
C LYS A 726 -26.21 -28.13 14.47
N SER A 727 -25.61 -28.49 13.35
CA SER A 727 -24.19 -28.31 13.08
C SER A 727 -23.78 -26.83 13.14
N CYS A 728 -24.52 -25.93 12.48
CA CYS A 728 -24.30 -24.48 12.54
C CYS A 728 -24.36 -23.93 13.96
N VAL A 729 -25.41 -24.26 14.71
CA VAL A 729 -25.59 -23.79 16.11
C VAL A 729 -24.46 -24.29 17.00
N LYS A 730 -24.09 -25.56 16.86
CA LYS A 730 -23.01 -26.18 17.62
C LYS A 730 -21.66 -25.50 17.32
N ALA A 731 -21.39 -25.26 16.04
CA ALA A 731 -20.17 -24.61 15.57
C ALA A 731 -20.07 -23.15 16.04
N TRP A 732 -21.15 -22.38 15.95
CA TRP A 732 -21.16 -20.99 16.40
C TRP A 732 -20.88 -20.87 17.91
N ARG A 733 -21.59 -21.68 18.73
CA ARG A 733 -21.32 -21.73 20.18
C ARG A 733 -19.86 -22.11 20.48
N ALA A 734 -19.29 -23.02 19.69
CA ALA A 734 -17.89 -23.41 19.83
C ALA A 734 -16.92 -22.27 19.46
N ILE A 735 -17.24 -21.47 18.44
CA ILE A 735 -16.47 -20.26 18.10
C ILE A 735 -16.51 -19.27 19.27
N GLU A 736 -17.68 -18.93 19.81
CA GLU A 736 -17.81 -18.01 20.95
C GLU A 736 -17.07 -18.56 22.18
N ARG A 737 -17.20 -19.86 22.44
CA ARG A 737 -16.60 -20.50 23.61
C ARG A 737 -15.09 -20.58 23.55
N PHE A 738 -14.53 -20.99 22.42
CA PHE A 738 -13.13 -21.39 22.32
C PHE A 738 -12.26 -20.42 21.51
N SER A 739 -12.85 -19.58 20.68
CA SER A 739 -12.12 -18.85 19.64
C SER A 739 -12.24 -17.33 19.74
N ILE A 740 -13.16 -16.80 20.55
CA ILE A 740 -13.30 -15.35 20.77
C ILE A 740 -13.24 -15.05 22.26
N ASP A 741 -12.32 -14.17 22.66
CA ASP A 741 -12.24 -13.71 24.05
C ASP A 741 -13.13 -12.48 24.32
N ALA A 742 -13.25 -12.13 25.59
CA ALA A 742 -14.01 -11.02 26.13
C ALA A 742 -13.67 -9.66 25.49
N GLU A 743 -12.42 -9.51 25.04
CA GLU A 743 -11.92 -8.32 24.39
C GLU A 743 -12.17 -8.31 22.87
N GLY A 744 -12.81 -9.35 22.33
CA GLY A 744 -13.09 -9.50 20.90
C GLY A 744 -11.88 -9.96 20.08
N ASN A 745 -10.83 -10.49 20.70
CA ASN A 745 -9.74 -11.11 19.95
C ASN A 745 -10.18 -12.48 19.41
N VAL A 746 -9.72 -12.81 18.20
CA VAL A 746 -10.02 -14.06 17.51
C VAL A 746 -8.78 -14.96 17.50
N TYR A 747 -8.93 -16.17 18.03
CA TYR A 747 -7.92 -17.21 18.15
C TYR A 747 -8.18 -18.36 17.17
N GLY A 748 -7.21 -19.26 17.02
CA GLY A 748 -7.37 -20.48 16.20
C GLY A 748 -7.42 -20.26 14.69
N VAL A 749 -7.05 -19.07 14.22
CA VAL A 749 -6.93 -18.77 12.79
C VAL A 749 -5.53 -19.11 12.33
N CYS A 750 -5.38 -20.06 11.39
CA CYS A 750 -4.07 -20.42 10.89
C CYS A 750 -3.45 -19.33 10.01
N ARG A 751 -2.15 -19.09 10.14
CA ARG A 751 -1.45 -18.08 9.32
C ARG A 751 -1.46 -18.46 7.83
N GLY A 752 -1.04 -17.54 6.96
CA GLY A 752 -0.81 -17.84 5.54
C GLY A 752 0.10 -19.06 5.33
N SER A 753 -0.21 -19.89 4.34
CA SER A 753 0.42 -21.20 4.14
C SER A 753 1.10 -21.31 2.78
N GLU A 754 2.21 -22.06 2.75
CA GLU A 754 2.64 -22.76 1.55
C GLU A 754 1.78 -24.03 1.34
N PHE A 755 2.36 -25.11 0.82
CA PHE A 755 1.69 -26.40 0.72
C PHE A 755 2.65 -27.55 1.00
N ALA A 756 2.10 -28.71 1.38
CA ALA A 756 2.87 -29.92 1.61
C ALA A 756 2.06 -31.16 1.24
N PHE A 757 2.76 -32.25 0.95
CA PHE A 757 2.19 -33.59 0.74
C PHE A 757 2.06 -34.39 2.04
N THR A 758 2.22 -33.73 3.19
CA THR A 758 2.10 -34.35 4.51
C THR A 758 1.11 -33.58 5.38
N PRO A 759 0.13 -34.25 6.00
CA PRO A 759 -0.82 -33.60 6.90
C PRO A 759 -0.13 -33.00 8.14
N ARG A 760 1.01 -33.53 8.58
CA ARG A 760 1.74 -33.03 9.75
C ARG A 760 2.25 -31.61 9.56
N TYR A 761 2.65 -31.20 8.35
CA TYR A 761 3.00 -29.79 8.09
C TYR A 761 1.84 -28.86 8.47
N TYR A 762 0.61 -29.21 8.06
CA TYR A 762 -0.57 -28.40 8.35
C TYR A 762 -0.94 -28.45 9.83
N ALA A 763 -0.84 -29.61 10.47
CA ALA A 763 -1.24 -29.81 11.86
C ALA A 763 -0.23 -29.26 12.89
N GLU A 764 1.07 -29.33 12.59
CA GLU A 764 2.14 -29.12 13.58
C GLU A 764 2.99 -27.88 13.27
N HIS A 765 3.15 -27.50 11.99
CA HIS A 765 4.03 -26.39 11.61
C HIS A 765 3.26 -25.11 11.23
N LEU A 766 2.11 -25.26 10.56
CA LEU A 766 1.24 -24.16 10.15
C LEU A 766 0.34 -23.70 11.31
N LEU A 767 0.94 -23.21 12.38
CA LEU A 767 0.25 -22.88 13.63
C LEU A 767 -0.58 -21.58 13.55
N PRO A 768 -1.62 -21.45 14.41
CA PRO A 768 -2.48 -20.28 14.47
C PRO A 768 -1.75 -19.01 14.93
N ARG A 769 -2.27 -17.87 14.46
CA ARG A 769 -1.84 -16.53 14.88
C ARG A 769 -3.05 -15.77 15.45
N LEU A 770 -2.85 -15.10 16.57
CA LEU A 770 -3.87 -14.26 17.20
C LEU A 770 -4.26 -13.11 16.26
N ASN A 771 -5.57 -12.89 16.10
CA ASN A 771 -6.16 -11.83 15.28
C ASN A 771 -5.67 -11.85 13.83
N ASP A 772 -5.42 -13.03 13.29
CA ASP A 772 -4.97 -13.17 11.92
C ASP A 772 -6.12 -12.79 10.96
N THR A 773 -5.81 -11.92 9.98
CA THR A 773 -6.78 -11.30 9.07
C THR A 773 -7.48 -12.28 8.16
N HIS A 774 -6.95 -13.49 7.99
CA HIS A 774 -7.62 -14.55 7.23
C HIS A 774 -8.93 -15.01 7.87
N GLY A 775 -9.12 -14.78 9.18
CA GLY A 775 -10.27 -15.26 9.94
C GLY A 775 -11.27 -14.20 10.40
N ILE A 776 -10.84 -12.95 10.61
CA ILE A 776 -11.70 -11.91 11.23
C ILE A 776 -12.99 -11.70 10.43
N GLY A 777 -12.87 -11.42 9.13
CA GLY A 777 -14.02 -11.17 8.27
C GLY A 777 -15.00 -12.32 8.20
N ILE A 778 -14.48 -13.54 8.09
CA ILE A 778 -15.34 -14.70 7.93
C ILE A 778 -16.03 -15.11 9.24
N VAL A 779 -15.40 -14.87 10.40
CA VAL A 779 -16.05 -15.03 11.71
C VAL A 779 -17.20 -14.04 11.87
N LEU A 780 -16.99 -12.78 11.49
CA LEU A 780 -18.06 -11.77 11.46
C LEU A 780 -19.20 -12.21 10.54
N LEU A 781 -18.87 -12.67 9.33
CA LEU A 781 -19.88 -13.14 8.37
C LEU A 781 -20.64 -14.37 8.89
N ALA A 782 -19.97 -15.29 9.59
CA ALA A 782 -20.61 -16.45 10.19
C ALA A 782 -21.64 -16.05 11.25
N GLY A 783 -21.35 -15.05 12.09
CA GLY A 783 -22.32 -14.51 13.04
C GLY A 783 -23.54 -13.90 12.34
N VAL A 784 -23.32 -13.12 11.28
CA VAL A 784 -24.42 -12.56 10.46
C VAL A 784 -25.25 -13.67 9.81
N GLU A 785 -24.62 -14.72 9.28
CA GLU A 785 -25.33 -15.85 8.67
C GLU A 785 -26.08 -16.71 9.71
N MET A 786 -25.63 -16.75 10.97
CA MET A 786 -26.37 -17.38 12.07
C MET A 786 -27.65 -16.60 12.41
N GLU A 787 -27.57 -15.28 12.53
CA GLU A 787 -28.75 -14.42 12.74
C GLU A 787 -29.77 -14.58 11.61
N ARG A 788 -29.30 -14.61 10.36
CA ARG A 788 -30.16 -14.89 9.19
C ARG A 788 -30.79 -16.27 9.25
N LEU A 789 -30.07 -17.28 9.72
CA LEU A 789 -30.58 -18.64 9.88
C LEU A 789 -31.64 -18.73 10.97
N PHE A 790 -31.44 -18.07 12.11
CA PHE A 790 -32.42 -18.03 13.19
C PHE A 790 -33.71 -17.35 12.76
N LYS A 791 -33.59 -16.18 12.11
CA LYS A 791 -34.74 -15.50 11.52
C LYS A 791 -35.49 -16.37 10.51
N TYR A 792 -34.77 -17.08 9.64
CA TYR A 792 -35.38 -18.02 8.69
C TYR A 792 -36.12 -19.18 9.39
N CYS A 793 -35.64 -19.62 10.54
CA CYS A 793 -36.29 -20.66 11.34
C CYS A 793 -37.42 -20.15 12.25
N GLY A 794 -37.74 -18.85 12.22
CA GLY A 794 -38.75 -18.24 13.09
C GLY A 794 -38.34 -18.18 14.56
N ARG A 795 -37.03 -18.06 14.83
CA ARG A 795 -36.46 -17.93 16.18
C ARG A 795 -35.96 -16.54 16.47
#